data_AF-A0A3D0XJ21-F1
#
_entry.id   AF-A0A3D0XJ21-F1
#
_cell.length_a   1.000
_cell.length_b   1.000
_cell.length_c   1.000
_cell.angle_alpha   90.00
_cell.angle_beta   90.00
_cell.angle_gamma   90.00
#
_symmetry.space_group_name_H-M   'P 1'
#
loop_
_entity.id
_entity.type
_entity.pdbx_description
1 polymer ?
#
loop_
_entity_poly.entity_id
_entity_poly.type
_entity_poly.pdbx_seq_one_letter_code
_entity_poly.pdbx_strand_id
1 'polypeptide(L)'
;MTSSVRSFLMFKFLKFWCLDARVRCVPHYCYRSIMKTHKSTLVGKVPKSIWLGGWMAVALSGTLHAQISDGLVSYWPLDEIQGTKTPDLVSFYDMDVTNLEAGDVVAGRHGNAFSFDNARQTLLSRVHDAGDDLPANKHRSHTISMWVNVVGEGQNDLRIFSEGNTENSNPLFNIGTHNGGADGSVDFYLRQSGWSTFGHAYSEQQPFDGNWHHIAWVQEDGARTFYVDGVADSLEIPDQEEGDWLVNNTSIGGILRASASHWSTGVLDDVAIWKRALSASEVAELATSSVSDHLGGGGSDDPVAEGLVSHWPLDAIQGTKTPDVVSGYDMDITNLTADDVVPGKNGNAFSFDNARQTLLSRVHDAGDDLPANKHAAHTISMWVNVVGEGQNDLRVFSEGNTENSNPLFNIGTHNGGADGSVDFYIRQSGWPTFGHAYSEQQPFDGTWHHIVWVQEADGSRVLYVDGIADSLEIAPKEEGDWLVNNTSIGGILRASASHWSTGLIDDVAIWKRALSADEVASVGQNGVPSVSGGSNRPPGLVSHWPLDEIQGTKTPDVVSGYDMDISNLTASDVVPGKNGNAFSFDNARQTLLSRVHEADDDLPANKHASHTITMWVNVVGEGQNDLRVFSEGNTENSNPLFNIGTHNGGADGSVDFYLRQSGWTTFGHAYSEQQPFDGSWHHIAWVQDERSRTFYVDGVADSLEIPDQEEGDWLVNNTSIGGILRASASHWSTGLIDDVAIWKRALSADEINNVIQNGVPKVTSGNLRPLGIAAFGAEFTGAAKGDSVVLTWDASADASLSINRGVGEVTAASEFGVGSVEVQVEESTTFTLTASRGNEQVTASVHVTAYDGVADGWSLIENFETMEQSSVNGQLRWKNPVGSTAVIDTGNAAFGQALTLEGQALSAILLGSKTILEGEKATLFFRMYGTEADELGIQANVGLSEKPIRFIGDFDNEVGPFVQMSDIEGFGLDIYAIDGFQGAAEWSGTTVDYDEVYNVWMHVDNRSVEDGDKFTVFIQQVGGERVEAFKDYTSDRNPAGSVDLGLPGPDLDTLFVSSHNGSLVPGQFMVDDFYISRGGFNDTEPHAPGAVTVIPESEEPEPEPGAISSIEVSDAGIVINYTGTLKSSSQVTGPYQAVTGASGPAYSVTPDQAQQFYIAE
;
A
#
# COMPACT_ATOMS: atom_id res chain seq x y z
N MET A 1 59.85 -4.84 24.15
CA MET A 1 61.15 -4.99 23.45
C MET A 1 60.85 -4.79 21.97
N THR A 2 61.03 -3.56 21.47
CA THR A 2 62.14 -3.13 20.55
C THR A 2 61.86 -3.59 19.12
N SER A 3 61.87 -2.77 18.06
CA SER A 3 62.26 -1.36 17.81
C SER A 3 62.06 -1.13 16.30
N SER A 4 61.44 -0.03 15.83
CA SER A 4 62.10 1.20 15.31
C SER A 4 62.90 0.98 13.99
N VAL A 5 62.90 1.77 12.91
CA VAL A 5 63.02 3.24 12.71
C VAL A 5 63.14 3.43 11.16
N ARG A 6 62.40 4.32 10.47
CA ARG A 6 62.55 5.79 10.25
C ARG A 6 63.57 6.22 9.16
N SER A 7 63.14 7.21 8.35
CA SER A 7 63.91 8.34 7.75
C SER A 7 64.58 8.12 6.37
N PHE A 8 64.80 9.09 5.45
CA PHE A 8 64.51 10.54 5.30
C PHE A 8 64.90 10.98 3.86
N LEU A 9 64.18 12.00 3.32
CA LEU A 9 64.64 13.20 2.56
C LEU A 9 65.47 13.20 1.25
N MET A 10 65.07 14.16 0.40
CA MET A 10 65.83 15.28 -0.23
C MET A 10 65.95 15.36 -1.78
N PHE A 11 65.09 16.21 -2.37
CA PHE A 11 65.39 17.50 -3.06
C PHE A 11 66.12 17.61 -4.44
N LYS A 12 65.50 18.46 -5.30
CA LYS A 12 66.03 19.59 -6.12
C LYS A 12 66.10 19.51 -7.68
N PHE A 13 65.33 20.44 -8.28
CA PHE A 13 65.73 21.54 -9.22
C PHE A 13 65.63 21.44 -10.77
N LEU A 14 64.75 22.30 -11.32
CA LEU A 14 65.02 23.46 -12.23
C LEU A 14 65.09 23.31 -13.77
N LYS A 15 64.18 24.02 -14.49
CA LYS A 15 64.37 25.07 -15.55
C LYS A 15 63.26 25.00 -16.63
N PHE A 16 62.42 26.02 -16.94
CA PHE A 16 62.56 27.40 -17.48
C PHE A 16 62.62 27.55 -19.03
N TRP A 17 61.81 28.51 -19.53
CA TRP A 17 61.69 29.21 -20.84
C TRP A 17 60.62 28.69 -21.81
N CYS A 18 59.51 29.41 -22.10
CA CYS A 18 59.28 30.77 -22.66
C CYS A 18 59.40 30.79 -24.20
N LEU A 19 58.29 31.03 -24.92
CA LEU A 19 58.25 32.00 -26.03
C LEU A 19 56.83 32.44 -26.38
N ASP A 20 56.79 33.65 -26.89
CA ASP A 20 55.73 34.64 -26.93
C ASP A 20 55.14 34.77 -28.36
N ALA A 21 54.02 35.49 -28.45
CA ALA A 21 53.67 36.44 -29.52
C ALA A 21 52.76 36.02 -30.70
N ARG A 22 51.51 36.53 -30.59
CA ARG A 22 50.91 37.62 -31.43
C ARG A 22 50.41 37.34 -32.87
N VAL A 23 49.10 37.62 -33.04
CA VAL A 23 48.50 38.66 -33.92
C VAL A 23 48.00 38.29 -35.34
N ARG A 24 46.73 38.73 -35.59
CA ARG A 24 46.10 39.35 -36.80
C ARG A 24 45.06 38.56 -37.64
N CYS A 25 43.83 39.13 -37.59
CA CYS A 25 42.95 39.59 -38.70
C CYS A 25 42.19 38.60 -39.63
N VAL A 26 40.84 38.62 -39.52
CA VAL A 26 39.79 39.01 -40.52
C VAL A 26 39.95 38.45 -41.96
N PRO A 27 38.94 37.81 -42.63
CA PRO A 27 37.81 38.57 -43.25
C PRO A 27 36.45 37.88 -43.62
N HIS A 28 35.40 38.72 -43.69
CA HIS A 28 34.36 38.91 -44.74
C HIS A 28 33.37 37.82 -45.26
N TYR A 29 32.07 38.20 -45.17
CA TYR A 29 31.01 38.29 -46.21
C TYR A 29 30.34 37.04 -46.85
N CYS A 30 29.02 36.94 -46.55
CA CYS A 30 27.85 37.05 -47.47
C CYS A 30 27.46 35.94 -48.48
N TYR A 31 26.14 35.61 -48.42
CA TYR A 31 25.10 35.61 -49.49
C TYR A 31 24.29 34.30 -49.77
N ARG A 32 22.98 34.40 -49.42
CA ARG A 32 21.73 34.10 -50.19
C ARG A 32 21.36 32.68 -50.68
N SER A 33 20.17 32.28 -50.19
CA SER A 33 18.87 32.01 -50.89
C SER A 33 18.75 30.86 -51.92
N ILE A 34 17.68 30.04 -51.80
CA ILE A 34 16.62 29.81 -52.81
C ILE A 34 15.58 28.77 -52.32
N MET A 35 14.31 29.16 -52.33
CA MET A 35 13.13 28.27 -52.33
C MET A 35 12.96 27.58 -53.69
N LYS A 36 12.43 26.35 -53.72
CA LYS A 36 11.62 25.86 -54.86
C LYS A 36 10.41 25.05 -54.40
N THR A 37 9.30 25.35 -55.07
CA THR A 37 7.92 24.92 -54.92
C THR A 37 7.51 23.94 -56.03
N HIS A 38 6.45 23.15 -55.80
CA HIS A 38 5.38 22.73 -56.75
C HIS A 38 4.31 21.94 -55.93
N LYS A 39 3.08 22.39 -55.61
CA LYS A 39 1.83 22.82 -56.33
C LYS A 39 1.08 21.75 -57.14
N SER A 40 -0.15 21.38 -56.70
CA SER A 40 -1.46 21.47 -57.43
C SER A 40 -2.62 20.73 -56.68
N THR A 41 -3.60 21.40 -56.04
CA THR A 41 -5.03 21.73 -56.46
C THR A 41 -6.00 20.51 -56.56
N LEU A 42 -7.25 20.47 -56.04
CA LEU A 42 -8.39 21.42 -56.07
C LEU A 42 -9.50 21.13 -55.00
N VAL A 43 -10.01 22.20 -54.36
CA VAL A 43 -11.43 22.66 -54.16
C VAL A 43 -12.58 21.69 -53.84
N GLY A 44 -13.29 21.93 -52.70
CA GLY A 44 -14.72 21.58 -52.53
C GLY A 44 -15.38 21.78 -51.15
N LYS A 45 -16.05 22.94 -50.95
CA LYS A 45 -17.25 23.24 -50.11
C LYS A 45 -17.31 22.86 -48.60
N VAL A 46 -17.53 23.89 -47.76
CA VAL A 46 -18.00 23.85 -46.36
C VAL A 46 -19.52 23.56 -46.31
N PRO A 47 -20.02 22.76 -45.33
CA PRO A 47 -20.88 23.33 -44.28
C PRO A 47 -20.66 22.78 -42.85
N LYS A 48 -20.78 23.70 -41.89
CA LYS A 48 -21.09 23.62 -40.44
C LYS A 48 -21.35 22.23 -39.81
N SER A 49 -20.62 21.89 -38.74
CA SER A 49 -21.13 21.91 -37.34
C SER A 49 -20.22 21.14 -36.35
N ILE A 50 -20.10 21.68 -35.13
CA ILE A 50 -19.62 21.09 -33.86
C ILE A 50 -18.10 21.10 -33.63
N TRP A 51 -17.68 22.04 -32.77
CA TRP A 51 -16.42 22.01 -32.02
C TRP A 51 -16.58 21.07 -30.82
N LEU A 52 -15.71 20.07 -30.70
CA LEU A 52 -15.35 19.40 -29.45
C LEU A 52 -13.83 19.18 -29.52
N GLY A 53 -13.12 19.74 -28.54
CA GLY A 53 -11.65 19.72 -28.50
C GLY A 53 -11.09 20.59 -27.37
N GLY A 54 -11.63 20.43 -26.17
CA GLY A 54 -10.82 20.46 -24.94
C GLY A 54 -10.55 19.00 -24.54
N TRP A 55 -9.66 18.78 -23.57
CA TRP A 55 -9.16 17.47 -23.10
C TRP A 55 -7.89 16.97 -23.80
N MET A 56 -6.77 17.64 -23.49
CA MET A 56 -5.44 17.03 -23.44
C MET A 56 -4.53 17.88 -22.54
N ALA A 57 -4.84 17.93 -21.23
CA ALA A 57 -4.04 18.61 -20.20
C ALA A 57 -4.38 18.15 -18.77
N VAL A 58 -4.70 16.87 -18.56
CA VAL A 58 -5.09 16.36 -17.22
C VAL A 58 -4.20 15.18 -16.76
N ALA A 59 -3.37 14.61 -17.64
CA ALA A 59 -2.56 13.42 -17.30
C ALA A 59 -1.10 13.73 -16.88
N LEU A 60 -0.67 14.99 -16.87
CA LEU A 60 0.72 15.39 -16.55
C LEU A 60 0.88 16.01 -15.15
N SER A 61 -0.19 16.53 -14.54
CA SER A 61 -0.13 17.13 -13.20
C SER A 61 -0.07 16.07 -12.10
N GLY A 62 -0.79 14.95 -12.25
CA GLY A 62 -0.86 13.90 -11.21
C GLY A 62 0.48 13.19 -10.94
N THR A 63 1.35 13.06 -11.95
CA THR A 63 2.70 12.46 -11.79
C THR A 63 3.71 13.41 -11.15
N LEU A 64 3.50 14.73 -11.23
CA LEU A 64 4.43 15.75 -10.71
C LEU A 64 4.20 16.02 -9.21
N HIS A 65 2.93 16.05 -8.75
CA HIS A 65 2.58 16.26 -7.34
C HIS A 65 3.16 15.15 -6.43
N ALA A 66 3.15 13.89 -6.88
CA ALA A 66 3.76 12.77 -6.16
C ALA A 66 5.30 12.83 -6.11
N GLN A 67 5.95 13.66 -6.95
CA GLN A 67 7.40 13.85 -6.89
C GLN A 67 7.80 14.88 -5.83
N ILE A 68 7.13 16.04 -5.72
CA ILE A 68 7.55 17.11 -4.79
C ILE A 68 7.47 16.72 -3.31
N SER A 69 6.53 15.83 -2.91
CA SER A 69 6.47 15.33 -1.53
C SER A 69 7.58 14.31 -1.19
N ASP A 70 8.18 13.66 -2.19
CA ASP A 70 9.27 12.71 -1.99
C ASP A 70 10.47 13.40 -1.34
N GLY A 71 11.05 12.79 -0.31
CA GLY A 71 12.20 13.31 0.41
C GLY A 71 11.98 14.65 1.14
N LEU A 72 10.75 15.16 1.26
CA LEU A 72 10.46 16.32 2.10
C LEU A 72 10.69 15.96 3.58
N VAL A 73 11.46 16.78 4.29
CA VAL A 73 11.84 16.58 5.70
C VAL A 73 11.07 17.52 6.61
N SER A 74 10.96 18.79 6.22
CA SER A 74 10.35 19.83 7.05
C SER A 74 9.57 20.79 6.16
N TYR A 75 8.42 21.21 6.64
CA TYR A 75 7.65 22.28 6.02
C TYR A 75 7.02 23.14 7.12
N TRP A 76 7.46 24.39 7.18
CA TRP A 76 6.89 25.43 8.02
C TRP A 76 6.13 26.41 7.12
N PRO A 77 4.79 26.34 7.09
CA PRO A 77 3.97 27.33 6.39
C PRO A 77 4.20 28.74 6.93
N LEU A 78 4.54 28.85 8.23
CA LEU A 78 4.65 30.12 8.96
C LEU A 78 3.29 30.82 9.11
N ASP A 79 2.22 30.02 9.22
CA ASP A 79 0.86 30.53 9.27
C ASP A 79 0.39 30.98 10.66
N GLU A 80 1.04 30.50 11.72
CA GLU A 80 0.60 30.74 13.09
C GLU A 80 1.70 30.51 14.16
N ILE A 81 1.38 30.95 15.39
CA ILE A 81 2.13 30.62 16.61
C ILE A 81 1.25 29.74 17.50
N GLN A 82 1.67 28.48 17.71
CA GLN A 82 1.09 27.56 18.69
C GLN A 82 1.89 27.58 19.99
N GLY A 83 1.40 28.32 20.98
CA GLY A 83 2.07 28.47 22.28
C GLY A 83 3.40 29.22 22.16
N THR A 84 4.53 28.51 22.27
CA THR A 84 5.88 29.10 22.09
C THR A 84 6.56 28.64 20.82
N LYS A 85 5.81 28.06 19.87
CA LYS A 85 6.35 27.47 18.65
C LYS A 85 5.54 27.85 17.41
N THR A 86 6.12 27.66 16.24
CA THR A 86 5.39 27.60 14.97
C THR A 86 5.49 26.18 14.41
N PRO A 87 4.37 25.59 13.94
CA PRO A 87 4.31 24.17 13.62
C PRO A 87 5.06 23.81 12.34
N ASP A 88 5.62 22.60 12.33
CA ASP A 88 6.07 21.90 11.12
C ASP A 88 5.04 20.86 10.70
N LEU A 89 4.62 20.86 9.43
CA LEU A 89 3.54 20.00 8.94
C LEU A 89 3.98 18.63 8.41
N VAL A 90 5.27 18.28 8.50
CA VAL A 90 5.82 17.04 7.91
C VAL A 90 6.39 16.10 8.98
N SER A 91 7.35 16.59 9.76
CA SER A 91 8.10 15.82 10.76
C SER A 91 7.89 16.34 12.19
N PHE A 92 6.99 17.31 12.40
CA PHE A 92 6.76 17.96 13.70
C PHE A 92 8.03 18.59 14.29
N TYR A 93 8.94 19.03 13.42
CA TYR A 93 10.14 19.78 13.75
C TYR A 93 9.84 21.26 14.03
N ASP A 94 8.87 21.50 14.92
CA ASP A 94 8.38 22.83 15.27
C ASP A 94 9.52 23.75 15.74
N MET A 95 9.52 24.99 15.24
CA MET A 95 10.52 25.98 15.64
C MET A 95 10.07 26.79 16.85
N ASP A 96 10.99 27.03 17.79
CA ASP A 96 10.77 27.94 18.92
C ASP A 96 10.74 29.39 18.42
N VAL A 97 9.73 30.15 18.89
CA VAL A 97 9.60 31.57 18.59
C VAL A 97 10.35 32.42 19.63
N THR A 98 11.16 33.37 19.17
CA THR A 98 11.91 34.29 20.04
C THR A 98 11.56 35.73 19.69
N ASN A 99 11.05 36.50 20.65
CA ASN A 99 10.60 37.90 20.51
C ASN A 99 9.55 38.15 19.41
N LEU A 100 8.93 37.08 18.90
CA LEU A 100 7.80 37.12 17.99
C LEU A 100 6.50 36.99 18.79
N GLU A 101 5.48 37.73 18.38
CA GLU A 101 4.14 37.69 18.96
C GLU A 101 3.07 37.46 17.88
N ALA A 102 1.83 37.20 18.27
CA ALA A 102 0.75 36.91 17.30
C ALA A 102 0.57 38.02 16.26
N GLY A 103 0.84 39.28 16.60
CA GLY A 103 0.79 40.41 15.67
C GLY A 103 1.92 40.44 14.62
N ASP A 104 2.94 39.57 14.77
CA ASP A 104 3.98 39.36 13.76
C ASP A 104 3.59 38.31 12.72
N VAL A 105 2.49 37.59 12.93
CA VAL A 105 1.87 36.76 11.90
C VAL A 105 1.01 37.69 11.04
N VAL A 106 1.45 37.92 9.80
CA VAL A 106 0.87 38.88 8.85
C VAL A 106 0.46 38.16 7.56
N ALA A 107 -0.25 38.83 6.67
CA ALA A 107 -0.61 38.24 5.38
C ALA A 107 0.65 37.84 4.58
N GLY A 108 0.70 36.58 4.15
CA GLY A 108 1.80 35.97 3.42
C GLY A 108 1.64 36.01 1.91
N ARG A 109 2.52 35.27 1.23
CA ARG A 109 2.37 34.88 -0.16
C ARG A 109 1.33 33.76 -0.30
N HIS A 110 1.37 32.78 0.58
CA HIS A 110 0.48 31.61 0.64
C HIS A 110 -0.07 31.49 2.05
N GLY A 111 -1.24 32.07 2.32
CA GLY A 111 -1.79 32.15 3.67
C GLY A 111 -1.21 33.32 4.46
N ASN A 112 -0.73 33.03 5.67
CA ASN A 112 -0.06 33.93 6.59
C ASN A 112 1.47 33.76 6.51
N ALA A 113 2.22 34.65 7.15
CA ALA A 113 3.67 34.68 7.13
C ALA A 113 4.22 35.35 8.38
N PHE A 114 5.51 35.16 8.68
CA PHE A 114 6.16 35.81 9.81
C PHE A 114 6.87 37.11 9.39
N SER A 115 6.53 38.20 10.06
CA SER A 115 7.20 39.50 9.98
C SER A 115 8.33 39.60 11.02
N PHE A 116 9.57 39.49 10.56
CA PHE A 116 10.77 39.64 11.37
C PHE A 116 11.18 41.12 11.52
N ASP A 117 11.74 41.47 12.67
CA ASP A 117 12.26 42.78 13.02
C ASP A 117 13.61 42.70 13.78
N ASN A 118 14.62 43.34 13.20
CA ASN A 118 15.96 43.39 13.77
C ASN A 118 16.03 44.15 15.12
N ALA A 119 15.24 45.22 15.30
CA ALA A 119 15.28 46.00 16.53
C ALA A 119 14.71 45.22 17.74
N ARG A 120 13.71 44.37 17.49
CA ARG A 120 13.11 43.43 18.45
C ARG A 120 13.86 42.11 18.55
N GLN A 121 14.81 41.83 17.65
CA GLN A 121 15.61 40.61 17.64
C GLN A 121 14.74 39.35 17.51
N THR A 122 13.79 39.38 16.58
CA THR A 122 12.87 38.28 16.28
C THR A 122 13.60 37.11 15.63
N LEU A 123 13.32 35.87 16.04
CA LEU A 123 14.00 34.69 15.52
C LEU A 123 13.09 33.46 15.65
N LEU A 124 13.08 32.62 14.62
CA LEU A 124 12.64 31.23 14.73
C LEU A 124 13.87 30.33 14.82
N SER A 125 13.87 29.33 15.70
CA SER A 125 14.98 28.41 15.81
C SER A 125 14.59 27.03 16.30
N ARG A 126 15.33 26.02 15.84
CA ARG A 126 15.25 24.66 16.38
C ARG A 126 16.64 24.05 16.51
N VAL A 127 16.94 23.50 17.68
CA VAL A 127 18.11 22.65 17.91
C VAL A 127 17.69 21.20 17.69
N HIS A 128 18.45 20.46 16.88
CA HIS A 128 18.07 19.12 16.44
C HIS A 128 18.78 18.03 17.25
N ASP A 129 18.07 16.93 17.46
CA ASP A 129 18.61 15.73 18.08
C ASP A 129 19.43 14.91 17.07
N ALA A 130 20.32 14.05 17.56
CA ALA A 130 21.24 13.29 16.69
C ALA A 130 20.54 12.36 15.68
N GLY A 131 19.28 12.01 15.91
CA GLY A 131 18.46 11.18 15.02
C GLY A 131 17.56 11.96 14.07
N ASP A 132 17.45 13.29 14.22
CA ASP A 132 16.56 14.10 13.39
C ASP A 132 17.08 14.22 11.97
N ASP A 133 16.20 14.26 10.97
CA ASP A 133 16.57 14.45 9.56
C ASP A 133 17.03 15.89 9.21
N LEU A 134 17.07 16.79 10.19
CA LEU A 134 17.68 18.11 10.14
C LEU A 134 18.91 18.21 11.07
N PRO A 135 19.85 19.15 10.87
CA PRO A 135 19.89 20.21 9.84
C PRO A 135 20.10 19.67 8.41
N ALA A 136 19.66 20.43 7.39
CA ALA A 136 19.74 20.06 5.98
C ALA A 136 21.18 19.69 5.54
N ASN A 137 22.17 20.47 6.00
CA ASN A 137 23.57 20.31 5.61
C ASN A 137 24.25 19.05 6.17
N LYS A 138 23.56 18.22 6.97
CA LYS A 138 24.06 16.88 7.32
C LYS A 138 23.97 15.90 6.13
N HIS A 139 23.11 16.22 5.14
CA HIS A 139 22.91 15.40 3.94
C HIS A 139 23.73 15.95 2.78
N ARG A 140 24.36 15.03 2.02
CA ARG A 140 25.15 15.39 0.82
C ARG A 140 24.26 15.94 -0.31
N SER A 141 22.99 15.56 -0.32
CA SER A 141 21.94 16.14 -1.17
C SER A 141 20.79 16.70 -0.33
N HIS A 142 20.37 17.93 -0.61
CA HIS A 142 19.24 18.57 0.08
C HIS A 142 18.72 19.77 -0.71
N THR A 143 17.50 20.20 -0.41
CA THR A 143 16.95 21.45 -0.94
C THR A 143 16.37 22.28 0.21
N ILE A 144 16.58 23.59 0.18
CA ILE A 144 15.95 24.57 1.07
C ILE A 144 15.17 25.55 0.19
N SER A 145 13.87 25.71 0.44
CA SER A 145 12.96 26.58 -0.30
C SER A 145 12.30 27.56 0.66
N MET A 146 12.06 28.80 0.22
CA MET A 146 11.26 29.78 0.96
C MET A 146 10.73 30.90 0.06
N TRP A 147 9.64 31.51 0.47
CA TRP A 147 9.18 32.80 -0.07
C TRP A 147 9.69 33.95 0.79
N VAL A 148 10.17 35.01 0.14
CA VAL A 148 10.79 36.16 0.79
C VAL A 148 10.19 37.48 0.31
N ASN A 149 9.92 38.38 1.25
CA ASN A 149 9.62 39.79 1.01
C ASN A 149 10.47 40.64 1.96
N VAL A 150 11.69 40.94 1.51
CA VAL A 150 12.74 41.60 2.28
C VAL A 150 13.30 42.75 1.46
N VAL A 151 13.61 43.89 2.10
CA VAL A 151 14.36 44.98 1.47
C VAL A 151 15.82 44.87 1.90
N GLY A 152 16.70 44.37 1.04
CA GLY A 152 18.12 44.14 1.33
C GLY A 152 18.95 45.42 1.43
N GLU A 153 18.60 46.46 0.66
CA GLU A 153 19.30 47.74 0.68
C GLU A 153 19.23 48.38 2.08
N GLY A 154 20.40 48.67 2.68
CA GLY A 154 20.54 49.20 4.03
C GLY A 154 20.51 48.16 5.16
N GLN A 155 20.22 46.89 4.87
CA GLN A 155 20.33 45.79 5.83
C GLN A 155 21.70 45.12 5.73
N ASN A 156 22.65 45.60 6.55
CA ASN A 156 24.04 45.15 6.49
C ASN A 156 24.24 43.80 7.20
N ASP A 157 24.53 42.75 6.44
CA ASP A 157 24.99 41.44 6.95
C ASP A 157 23.99 40.73 7.87
N LEU A 158 22.71 40.71 7.50
CA LEU A 158 21.63 40.07 8.27
C LEU A 158 21.25 38.71 7.68
N ARG A 159 20.60 37.85 8.47
CA ARG A 159 20.39 36.43 8.15
C ARG A 159 18.91 36.15 7.92
N ILE A 160 18.59 35.50 6.82
CA ILE A 160 17.23 35.07 6.47
C ILE A 160 17.03 33.61 6.86
N PHE A 161 17.97 32.74 6.46
CA PHE A 161 18.02 31.34 6.87
C PHE A 161 19.46 30.96 7.25
N SER A 162 19.63 30.20 8.31
CA SER A 162 20.94 29.77 8.77
C SER A 162 20.94 28.43 9.47
N GLU A 163 22.00 27.65 9.27
CA GLU A 163 22.32 26.49 10.10
C GLU A 163 23.64 26.71 10.82
N GLY A 164 23.64 26.49 12.14
CA GLY A 164 24.75 26.83 13.02
C GLY A 164 25.08 25.70 14.00
N ASN A 165 25.99 25.99 14.92
CA ASN A 165 26.29 25.12 16.07
C ASN A 165 26.07 25.89 17.37
N THR A 166 25.25 25.36 18.27
CA THR A 166 24.89 26.02 19.55
C THR A 166 26.02 26.01 20.58
N GLU A 167 27.06 25.21 20.41
CA GLU A 167 28.19 25.13 21.34
C GLU A 167 29.32 26.10 21.01
N ASN A 168 29.39 26.61 19.79
CA ASN A 168 30.46 27.50 19.35
C ASN A 168 29.98 28.47 18.23
N SER A 169 30.90 29.02 17.42
CA SER A 169 30.55 29.94 16.31
C SER A 169 30.98 29.43 14.93
N ASN A 170 31.35 28.16 14.84
CA ASN A 170 31.91 27.48 13.67
C ASN A 170 31.59 25.98 13.73
N PRO A 171 30.71 25.44 12.88
CA PRO A 171 30.41 25.88 11.51
C PRO A 171 29.27 26.91 11.34
N LEU A 172 29.06 27.32 10.09
CA LEU A 172 28.03 28.27 9.66
C LEU A 172 27.63 28.00 8.21
N PHE A 173 26.32 27.84 7.97
CA PHE A 173 25.65 27.96 6.67
C PHE A 173 24.72 29.18 6.73
N ASN A 174 24.80 30.07 5.74
CA ASN A 174 24.01 31.31 5.74
C ASN A 174 23.47 31.66 4.35
N ILE A 175 22.19 32.04 4.33
CA ILE A 175 21.51 32.80 3.29
C ILE A 175 21.04 34.12 3.91
N GLY A 176 21.55 35.25 3.43
CA GLY A 176 21.33 36.55 4.09
C GLY A 176 21.41 37.76 3.16
N THR A 177 21.25 38.96 3.72
CA THR A 177 21.37 40.21 2.96
C THR A 177 22.83 40.53 2.66
N HIS A 178 23.09 41.24 1.55
CA HIS A 178 24.42 41.73 1.19
C HIS A 178 25.16 42.31 2.42
N ASN A 179 26.39 41.86 2.70
CA ASN A 179 27.13 42.26 3.90
C ASN A 179 27.32 43.79 4.10
N GLY A 180 27.46 44.55 3.01
CA GLY A 180 27.48 46.01 3.00
C GLY A 180 26.11 46.69 2.89
N GLY A 181 25.00 45.93 2.81
CA GLY A 181 23.65 46.41 2.54
C GLY A 181 23.53 47.23 1.26
N ALA A 182 24.32 46.89 0.23
CA ALA A 182 24.50 47.72 -0.95
C ALA A 182 23.30 47.66 -1.92
N ASP A 183 22.63 46.51 -1.99
CA ASP A 183 21.51 46.23 -2.89
C ASP A 183 20.69 45.02 -2.39
N GLY A 184 19.77 44.53 -3.23
CA GLY A 184 18.87 43.41 -2.94
C GLY A 184 19.43 42.01 -3.26
N SER A 185 20.75 41.87 -3.49
CA SER A 185 21.36 40.56 -3.73
C SER A 185 21.40 39.68 -2.47
N VAL A 186 21.38 38.37 -2.69
CA VAL A 186 21.49 37.34 -1.64
C VAL A 186 22.97 37.06 -1.36
N ASP A 187 23.38 37.17 -0.10
CA ASP A 187 24.72 36.88 0.40
C ASP A 187 24.80 35.46 0.97
N PHE A 188 25.72 34.66 0.41
CA PHE A 188 26.10 33.36 0.94
C PHE A 188 27.42 33.42 1.72
N TYR A 189 27.39 32.86 2.92
CA TYR A 189 28.58 32.72 3.76
C TYR A 189 28.64 31.33 4.42
N LEU A 190 29.55 30.49 3.94
CA LEU A 190 29.74 29.11 4.37
C LEU A 190 31.13 28.93 5.01
N ARG A 191 31.18 28.36 6.21
CA ARG A 191 32.46 28.01 6.86
C ARG A 191 32.36 26.80 7.78
N GLN A 192 33.45 26.04 7.82
CA GLN A 192 33.72 25.03 8.84
C GLN A 192 35.22 25.02 9.18
N SER A 193 35.57 24.71 10.43
CA SER A 193 36.98 24.54 10.84
C SER A 193 37.62 23.39 10.06
N GLY A 194 38.71 23.68 9.34
CA GLY A 194 39.40 22.71 8.52
C GLY A 194 39.05 22.77 7.03
N TRP A 195 38.00 23.52 6.68
CA TRP A 195 37.58 23.76 5.29
C TRP A 195 37.94 25.17 4.81
N SER A 196 37.98 25.36 3.50
CA SER A 196 38.03 26.68 2.88
C SER A 196 36.71 27.43 3.16
N THR A 197 36.82 28.75 3.35
CA THR A 197 35.65 29.60 3.60
C THR A 197 35.15 30.16 2.27
N PHE A 198 33.89 29.90 1.94
CA PHE A 198 33.17 30.59 0.87
C PHE A 198 32.40 31.75 1.50
N GLY A 199 32.94 32.96 1.41
CA GLY A 199 32.46 34.10 2.19
C GLY A 199 31.99 35.26 1.33
N HIS A 200 30.81 35.78 1.64
CA HIS A 200 30.24 37.01 1.07
C HIS A 200 30.20 36.99 -0.46
N ALA A 201 29.63 35.91 -1.00
CA ALA A 201 29.33 35.78 -2.42
C ALA A 201 27.88 36.19 -2.65
N TYR A 202 27.63 36.94 -3.72
CA TYR A 202 26.33 37.57 -3.97
C TYR A 202 25.67 37.00 -5.23
N SER A 203 24.37 36.75 -5.18
CA SER A 203 23.59 36.40 -6.36
C SER A 203 23.61 37.53 -7.40
N GLU A 204 23.52 37.20 -8.69
CA GLU A 204 23.34 38.21 -9.75
C GLU A 204 21.91 38.79 -9.72
N GLN A 205 20.93 37.94 -9.44
CA GLN A 205 19.54 38.35 -9.20
C GLN A 205 19.40 39.03 -7.82
N GLN A 206 18.41 39.92 -7.68
CA GLN A 206 18.21 40.73 -6.48
C GLN A 206 16.80 40.55 -5.89
N PRO A 207 16.47 39.36 -5.32
CA PRO A 207 15.13 39.07 -4.78
C PRO A 207 14.80 39.84 -3.50
N PHE A 208 15.75 40.53 -2.87
CA PHE A 208 15.49 41.36 -1.69
C PHE A 208 15.19 42.82 -2.07
N ASP A 209 14.17 43.02 -2.92
CA ASP A 209 13.74 44.33 -3.42
C ASP A 209 12.46 44.88 -2.76
N GLY A 210 11.89 44.15 -1.80
CA GLY A 210 10.62 44.47 -1.13
C GLY A 210 9.35 43.95 -1.83
N ASN A 211 9.49 43.07 -2.83
CA ASN A 211 8.41 42.27 -3.38
C ASN A 211 8.56 40.80 -2.97
N TRP A 212 7.49 40.01 -3.15
CA TRP A 212 7.53 38.56 -2.94
C TRP A 212 8.32 37.87 -4.06
N HIS A 213 9.34 37.11 -3.66
CA HIS A 213 10.13 36.24 -4.53
C HIS A 213 10.25 34.85 -3.91
N HIS A 214 10.30 33.82 -4.75
CA HIS A 214 10.65 32.47 -4.32
C HIS A 214 12.16 32.29 -4.44
N ILE A 215 12.80 31.76 -3.41
CA ILE A 215 14.22 31.42 -3.47
C ILE A 215 14.44 29.97 -3.05
N ALA A 216 15.35 29.28 -3.73
CA ALA A 216 15.72 27.92 -3.38
C ALA A 216 17.22 27.67 -3.49
N TRP A 217 17.77 26.99 -2.49
CA TRP A 217 19.10 26.41 -2.48
C TRP A 217 18.99 24.91 -2.75
N VAL A 218 19.61 24.43 -3.83
CA VAL A 218 19.66 23.02 -4.16
C VAL A 218 21.09 22.53 -4.07
N GLN A 219 21.31 21.48 -3.30
CA GLN A 219 22.55 20.73 -3.27
C GLN A 219 22.31 19.29 -3.75
N GLU A 220 23.06 18.86 -4.77
CA GLU A 220 23.03 17.51 -5.30
C GLU A 220 24.43 16.91 -5.21
N ASP A 221 24.60 15.92 -4.33
CA ASP A 221 25.86 15.21 -4.11
C ASP A 221 27.06 16.14 -3.86
N GLY A 222 26.80 17.26 -3.16
CA GLY A 222 27.78 18.31 -2.85
C GLY A 222 27.79 19.49 -3.82
N ALA A 223 27.35 19.33 -5.08
CA ALA A 223 27.24 20.42 -6.06
C ALA A 223 26.07 21.35 -5.73
N ARG A 224 26.24 22.67 -5.89
CA ARG A 224 25.29 23.68 -5.36
C ARG A 224 24.79 24.64 -6.42
N THR A 225 23.47 24.84 -6.44
CA THR A 225 22.80 25.80 -7.32
C THR A 225 21.80 26.63 -6.52
N PHE A 226 21.78 27.94 -6.77
CA PHE A 226 20.78 28.85 -6.21
C PHE A 226 19.76 29.25 -7.26
N TYR A 227 18.49 29.32 -6.89
CA TYR A 227 17.38 29.69 -7.77
C TYR A 227 16.62 30.88 -7.19
N VAL A 228 16.13 31.74 -8.10
CA VAL A 228 15.18 32.83 -7.82
C VAL A 228 14.01 32.69 -8.79
N ASP A 229 12.79 32.67 -8.27
CA ASP A 229 11.54 32.50 -9.01
C ASP A 229 11.58 31.34 -10.02
N GLY A 230 12.15 30.20 -9.60
CA GLY A 230 12.28 29.00 -10.43
C GLY A 230 13.45 29.02 -11.44
N VAL A 231 14.24 30.08 -11.46
CA VAL A 231 15.34 30.27 -12.43
C VAL A 231 16.69 30.26 -11.73
N ALA A 232 17.60 29.41 -12.21
CA ALA A 232 18.95 29.31 -11.67
C ALA A 232 19.72 30.64 -11.80
N ASP A 233 20.35 31.07 -10.71
CA ASP A 233 21.26 32.22 -10.68
C ASP A 233 22.62 31.86 -11.30
N SER A 234 23.33 32.86 -11.82
CA SER A 234 24.64 32.65 -12.47
C SER A 234 25.80 32.58 -11.48
N LEU A 235 25.55 32.80 -10.18
CA LEU A 235 26.56 32.69 -9.14
C LEU A 235 27.15 31.27 -9.08
N GLU A 236 28.46 31.18 -9.31
CA GLU A 236 29.21 29.94 -9.10
C GLU A 236 29.48 29.73 -7.60
N ILE A 237 28.98 28.62 -7.07
CA ILE A 237 29.12 28.23 -5.66
C ILE A 237 29.99 26.96 -5.60
N PRO A 238 31.07 26.93 -4.81
CA PRO A 238 31.92 25.76 -4.72
C PRO A 238 31.20 24.59 -4.04
N ASP A 239 31.45 23.39 -4.55
CA ASP A 239 30.96 22.13 -3.99
C ASP A 239 31.26 22.02 -2.48
N GLN A 240 30.44 21.24 -1.78
CA GLN A 240 30.72 20.87 -0.40
C GLN A 240 32.05 20.12 -0.27
N GLU A 241 32.92 20.56 0.63
CA GLU A 241 34.14 19.82 0.97
C GLU A 241 33.82 18.51 1.71
N GLU A 242 34.67 17.50 1.52
CA GLU A 242 34.51 16.19 2.16
C GLU A 242 34.58 16.25 3.70
N GLY A 243 33.64 15.54 4.33
CA GLY A 243 33.50 15.40 5.79
C GLY A 243 32.14 15.87 6.34
N ASP A 244 31.87 15.53 7.60
CA ASP A 244 30.60 15.87 8.27
C ASP A 244 30.47 17.38 8.50
N TRP A 245 29.33 17.96 8.13
CA TRP A 245 29.00 19.34 8.49
C TRP A 245 28.53 19.39 9.95
N LEU A 246 29.29 20.03 10.82
CA LEU A 246 29.07 20.01 12.28
C LEU A 246 28.01 21.01 12.76
N VAL A 247 26.95 21.21 11.99
CA VAL A 247 25.77 22.01 12.38
C VAL A 247 24.83 21.18 13.25
N ASN A 248 24.09 21.83 14.14
CA ASN A 248 23.11 21.16 15.03
C ASN A 248 21.80 21.94 15.21
N ASN A 249 21.62 23.06 14.51
CA ASN A 249 20.41 23.85 14.58
C ASN A 249 20.08 24.50 13.24
N THR A 250 18.80 24.80 13.05
CA THR A 250 18.26 25.59 11.93
C THR A 250 17.57 26.83 12.50
N SER A 251 17.70 27.97 11.82
CA SER A 251 17.11 29.24 12.26
C SER A 251 16.67 30.12 11.09
N ILE A 252 15.59 30.87 11.29
CA ILE A 252 14.94 31.75 10.30
C ILE A 252 14.76 33.15 10.90
N GLY A 253 15.05 34.19 10.10
CA GLY A 253 14.98 35.61 10.49
C GLY A 253 16.16 36.11 11.34
N GLY A 254 17.17 35.27 11.51
CA GLY A 254 18.41 35.56 12.22
C GLY A 254 19.28 34.30 12.27
N ILE A 255 20.28 34.27 13.15
CA ILE A 255 21.06 33.05 13.37
C ILE A 255 21.20 32.65 14.82
N LEU A 256 20.97 31.36 15.11
CA LEU A 256 21.30 30.72 16.38
C LEU A 256 22.68 30.02 16.35
N ARG A 257 23.53 30.37 17.31
CA ARG A 257 24.83 29.73 17.62
C ARG A 257 24.97 29.64 19.14
N ALA A 258 26.18 29.72 19.70
CA ALA A 258 26.36 29.96 21.14
C ALA A 258 25.57 31.18 21.67
N SER A 259 25.25 32.15 20.81
CA SER A 259 24.27 33.21 21.09
C SER A 259 23.60 33.64 19.78
N ALA A 260 22.31 33.96 19.85
CA ALA A 260 21.56 34.50 18.72
C ALA A 260 22.11 35.87 18.28
N SER A 261 22.10 36.16 16.97
CA SER A 261 22.59 37.44 16.41
C SER A 261 22.12 37.68 14.97
N HIS A 262 22.44 38.85 14.40
CA HIS A 262 22.26 39.20 12.97
C HIS A 262 20.82 39.00 12.44
N TRP A 263 19.85 39.52 13.18
CA TRP A 263 18.41 39.43 12.87
C TRP A 263 18.04 40.28 11.67
N SER A 264 17.23 39.76 10.76
CA SER A 264 16.72 40.52 9.62
C SER A 264 15.42 41.25 9.94
N THR A 265 15.10 42.27 9.14
CA THR A 265 13.75 42.86 9.05
C THR A 265 13.13 42.48 7.70
N GLY A 266 11.93 41.90 7.70
CA GLY A 266 11.22 41.50 6.48
C GLY A 266 10.22 40.37 6.74
N VAL A 267 9.46 39.98 5.73
CA VAL A 267 8.42 38.94 5.83
C VAL A 267 8.89 37.68 5.10
N LEU A 268 8.77 36.52 5.73
CA LEU A 268 9.14 35.21 5.17
C LEU A 268 7.98 34.24 5.32
N ASP A 269 7.83 33.35 4.34
CA ASP A 269 6.68 32.47 4.19
C ASP A 269 7.11 31.13 3.57
N ASP A 270 6.32 30.08 3.83
CA ASP A 270 6.33 28.79 3.12
C ASP A 270 7.74 28.20 2.98
N VAL A 271 8.36 27.94 4.13
CA VAL A 271 9.75 27.47 4.25
C VAL A 271 9.79 25.96 4.32
N ALA A 272 10.49 25.31 3.39
CA ALA A 272 10.55 23.86 3.31
C ALA A 272 11.96 23.32 3.06
N ILE A 273 12.23 22.12 3.55
CA ILE A 273 13.52 21.42 3.42
C ILE A 273 13.30 19.98 2.97
N TRP A 274 14.06 19.55 1.96
CA TRP A 274 14.11 18.18 1.47
C TRP A 274 15.49 17.56 1.75
N LYS A 275 15.54 16.25 2.00
CA LYS A 275 16.77 15.43 2.05
C LYS A 275 17.22 14.92 0.67
N ARG A 276 16.75 15.57 -0.39
CA ARG A 276 17.17 15.34 -1.76
C ARG A 276 17.28 16.67 -2.52
N ALA A 277 18.01 16.63 -3.63
CA ALA A 277 18.00 17.72 -4.59
C ALA A 277 16.67 17.72 -5.35
N LEU A 278 15.99 18.87 -5.39
CA LEU A 278 14.88 19.09 -6.30
C LEU A 278 15.43 19.42 -7.69
N SER A 279 14.80 18.86 -8.72
CA SER A 279 15.06 19.20 -10.11
C SER A 279 14.66 20.65 -10.41
N ALA A 280 15.25 21.24 -11.46
CA ALA A 280 14.90 22.58 -11.89
C ALA A 280 13.40 22.75 -12.23
N SER A 281 12.72 21.69 -12.68
CA SER A 281 11.27 21.69 -12.90
C SER A 281 10.46 21.75 -11.60
N GLU A 282 10.86 21.00 -10.58
CA GLU A 282 10.21 21.02 -9.27
C GLU A 282 10.41 22.37 -8.58
N VAL A 283 11.61 22.96 -8.68
CA VAL A 283 11.88 24.31 -8.16
C VAL A 283 11.06 25.38 -8.89
N ALA A 284 10.91 25.25 -10.22
CA ALA A 284 10.08 26.17 -11.01
C ALA A 284 8.59 26.05 -10.69
N GLU A 285 8.13 24.87 -10.28
CA GLU A 285 6.77 24.63 -9.82
C GLU A 285 6.52 25.32 -8.47
N LEU A 286 7.39 25.10 -7.48
CA LEU A 286 7.35 25.77 -6.17
C LEU A 286 7.40 27.30 -6.26
N ALA A 287 7.98 27.85 -7.33
CA ALA A 287 7.96 29.30 -7.57
C ALA A 287 6.57 29.86 -7.96
N THR A 288 5.56 29.00 -8.13
CA THR A 288 4.20 29.41 -8.56
C THR A 288 3.07 28.90 -7.68
N SER A 289 3.37 28.10 -6.67
CA SER A 289 2.41 27.35 -5.83
C SER A 289 2.97 27.18 -4.42
N SER A 290 2.11 26.88 -3.45
CA SER A 290 2.58 26.58 -2.09
C SER A 290 3.17 25.17 -2.01
N VAL A 291 4.09 24.92 -1.07
CA VAL A 291 4.50 23.54 -0.73
C VAL A 291 3.30 22.73 -0.25
N SER A 292 2.33 23.37 0.42
CA SER A 292 1.04 22.75 0.80
C SER A 292 0.28 22.14 -0.38
N ASP A 293 0.33 22.78 -1.57
CA ASP A 293 -0.41 22.34 -2.76
C ASP A 293 0.13 20.99 -3.29
N HIS A 294 1.40 20.68 -2.99
CA HIS A 294 2.14 19.52 -3.49
C HIS A 294 2.24 18.35 -2.54
N LEU A 295 1.79 18.53 -1.30
CA LEU A 295 1.92 17.49 -0.29
C LEU A 295 0.90 16.36 -0.45
N GLY A 296 -0.09 16.47 -1.34
CA GLY A 296 -1.04 15.39 -1.65
C GLY A 296 -1.74 14.75 -0.45
N GLY A 297 -1.68 15.40 0.72
CA GLY A 297 -1.87 14.81 2.04
C GLY A 297 -0.98 15.51 3.08
N GLY A 298 -1.40 16.70 3.53
CA GLY A 298 -0.85 17.35 4.73
C GLY A 298 -1.69 16.97 5.96
N GLY A 299 -1.07 16.93 7.15
CA GLY A 299 -1.75 16.60 8.41
C GLY A 299 -3.09 17.33 8.59
N SER A 300 -4.15 16.52 8.73
CA SER A 300 -5.59 16.84 8.61
C SER A 300 -6.01 17.48 7.28
N ASP A 301 -6.79 16.71 6.50
CA ASP A 301 -7.61 17.19 5.39
C ASP A 301 -8.39 18.45 5.80
N ASP A 302 -8.12 19.58 5.13
CA ASP A 302 -8.64 20.94 5.42
C ASP A 302 -8.13 21.53 6.76
N PRO A 303 -7.36 22.64 6.81
CA PRO A 303 -6.97 23.30 8.07
C PRO A 303 -8.19 23.60 8.95
N VAL A 304 -9.35 23.86 8.36
CA VAL A 304 -10.62 24.05 9.07
C VAL A 304 -11.03 22.80 9.87
N ALA A 305 -10.60 21.59 9.52
CA ALA A 305 -10.92 20.37 10.27
C ALA A 305 -10.19 20.29 11.63
N GLU A 306 -9.03 20.94 11.77
CA GLU A 306 -8.28 20.92 13.01
C GLU A 306 -9.11 21.47 14.17
N GLY A 307 -9.15 20.77 15.30
CA GLY A 307 -9.87 21.23 16.47
C GLY A 307 -11.40 21.27 16.30
N LEU A 308 -11.97 20.75 15.21
CA LEU A 308 -13.41 20.54 15.07
C LEU A 308 -13.86 19.49 16.11
N VAL A 309 -14.76 19.90 17.00
CA VAL A 309 -15.27 19.08 18.10
C VAL A 309 -16.59 18.42 17.74
N SER A 310 -17.47 19.16 17.07
CA SER A 310 -18.81 18.67 16.70
C SER A 310 -19.31 19.38 15.46
N HIS A 311 -20.03 18.65 14.62
CA HIS A 311 -20.76 19.11 13.45
C HIS A 311 -22.08 18.36 13.41
N TRP A 312 -23.17 19.09 13.58
CA TRP A 312 -24.53 18.61 13.36
C TRP A 312 -24.99 19.12 12.00
N PRO A 313 -25.03 18.26 10.96
CA PRO A 313 -25.56 18.65 9.65
C PRO A 313 -27.06 18.96 9.70
N LEU A 314 -27.77 18.49 10.74
CA LEU A 314 -29.22 18.68 10.89
C LEU A 314 -30.04 18.07 9.75
N ASP A 315 -29.48 17.02 9.13
CA ASP A 315 -30.04 16.39 7.94
C ASP A 315 -31.14 15.35 8.21
N ALA A 316 -31.19 14.80 9.42
CA ALA A 316 -32.05 13.67 9.74
C ALA A 316 -32.34 13.54 11.24
N ILE A 317 -33.44 12.85 11.55
CA ILE A 317 -33.73 12.32 12.89
C ILE A 317 -33.43 10.83 12.90
N GLN A 318 -32.62 10.38 13.86
CA GLN A 318 -32.33 8.98 14.14
C GLN A 318 -32.86 8.62 15.53
N GLY A 319 -33.97 7.87 15.57
CA GLY A 319 -34.66 7.56 16.81
C GLY A 319 -35.18 8.82 17.50
N THR A 320 -34.59 9.17 18.65
CA THR A 320 -34.93 10.38 19.43
C THR A 320 -33.85 11.47 19.32
N LYS A 321 -32.91 11.34 18.38
CA LYS A 321 -31.74 12.21 18.28
C LYS A 321 -31.53 12.74 16.86
N THR A 322 -30.72 13.79 16.73
CA THR A 322 -30.07 14.17 15.47
C THR A 322 -28.56 13.90 15.60
N PRO A 323 -27.92 13.28 14.58
CA PRO A 323 -26.52 12.89 14.67
C PRO A 323 -25.53 14.06 14.69
N ASP A 324 -24.43 13.88 15.43
CA ASP A 324 -23.16 14.60 15.28
C ASP A 324 -22.20 13.74 14.44
N VAL A 325 -21.65 14.30 13.36
CA VAL A 325 -20.79 13.53 12.43
C VAL A 325 -19.30 13.56 12.80
N VAL A 326 -18.93 14.16 13.94
CA VAL A 326 -17.53 14.30 14.38
C VAL A 326 -17.20 13.42 15.58
N SER A 327 -17.86 13.67 16.72
CA SER A 327 -17.54 13.05 18.01
C SER A 327 -18.66 12.18 18.56
N GLY A 328 -19.75 12.01 17.81
CA GLY A 328 -20.97 11.32 18.27
C GLY A 328 -21.70 12.08 19.39
N TYR A 329 -21.50 13.40 19.50
CA TYR A 329 -22.22 14.27 20.42
C TYR A 329 -23.66 14.57 19.96
N ASP A 330 -24.42 13.52 19.64
CA ASP A 330 -25.79 13.59 19.15
C ASP A 330 -26.70 14.38 20.09
N MET A 331 -27.58 15.21 19.53
CA MET A 331 -28.54 16.00 20.30
C MET A 331 -29.89 15.31 20.41
N ASP A 332 -30.49 15.34 21.61
CA ASP A 332 -31.87 14.92 21.83
C ASP A 332 -32.85 15.91 21.19
N ILE A 333 -33.88 15.37 20.54
CA ILE A 333 -34.96 16.18 19.96
C ILE A 333 -36.12 16.35 20.94
N THR A 334 -36.69 17.55 21.01
CA THR A 334 -37.89 17.86 21.81
C THR A 334 -38.94 18.51 20.92
N ASN A 335 -40.15 17.93 20.87
CA ASN A 335 -41.29 18.40 20.06
C ASN A 335 -41.03 18.55 18.55
N LEU A 336 -39.95 17.94 18.06
CA LEU A 336 -39.57 17.85 16.66
C LEU A 336 -39.94 16.46 16.11
N THR A 337 -40.29 16.43 14.83
CA THR A 337 -40.68 15.23 14.09
C THR A 337 -39.99 15.19 12.74
N ALA A 338 -40.10 14.08 12.02
CA ALA A 338 -39.53 13.98 10.67
C ALA A 338 -40.08 15.05 9.70
N ASP A 339 -41.29 15.55 9.92
CA ASP A 339 -41.88 16.65 9.13
C ASP A 339 -41.17 18.00 9.35
N ASP A 340 -40.40 18.13 10.45
CA ASP A 340 -39.60 19.31 10.75
C ASP A 340 -38.21 19.26 10.11
N VAL A 341 -37.83 18.15 9.48
CA VAL A 341 -36.62 18.06 8.65
C VAL A 341 -37.01 18.49 7.22
N VAL A 342 -36.61 19.70 6.85
CA VAL A 342 -37.02 20.37 5.60
C VAL A 342 -35.80 20.75 4.77
N PRO A 343 -35.92 21.07 3.47
CA PRO A 343 -34.76 21.50 2.67
C PRO A 343 -33.99 22.66 3.32
N GLY A 344 -32.68 22.47 3.49
CA GLY A 344 -31.77 23.35 4.20
C GLY A 344 -30.94 24.24 3.28
N LYS A 345 -29.91 24.84 3.85
CA LYS A 345 -28.83 25.52 3.12
C LYS A 345 -27.93 24.48 2.44
N ASN A 346 -27.53 23.46 3.19
CA ASN A 346 -26.64 22.39 2.74
C ASN A 346 -27.29 21.04 3.11
N GLY A 347 -28.06 20.47 2.19
CA GLY A 347 -28.87 19.29 2.49
C GLY A 347 -30.24 19.66 3.06
N ASN A 348 -30.60 19.10 4.21
CA ASN A 348 -31.79 19.42 4.99
C ASN A 348 -31.43 20.27 6.22
N ALA A 349 -32.44 20.88 6.82
CA ALA A 349 -32.34 21.69 8.03
C ALA A 349 -33.50 21.36 8.97
N PHE A 350 -33.39 21.78 10.22
CA PHE A 350 -34.51 21.69 11.16
C PHE A 350 -35.37 22.96 11.14
N SER A 351 -36.68 22.78 11.06
CA SER A 351 -37.69 23.81 11.21
C SER A 351 -38.16 23.93 12.66
N PHE A 352 -37.67 24.94 13.36
CA PHE A 352 -38.06 25.26 14.73
C PHE A 352 -39.35 26.09 14.78
N ASP A 353 -40.15 25.87 15.83
CA ASP A 353 -41.39 26.58 16.11
C ASP A 353 -41.57 26.85 17.61
N ASN A 354 -41.69 28.14 17.95
CA ASN A 354 -41.89 28.61 19.32
C ASN A 354 -43.20 28.11 19.94
N ALA A 355 -44.29 28.03 19.17
CA ALA A 355 -45.59 27.61 19.70
C ALA A 355 -45.59 26.13 20.12
N ARG A 356 -44.86 25.28 19.39
CA ARG A 356 -44.62 23.88 19.71
C ARG A 356 -43.47 23.64 20.68
N GLN A 357 -42.66 24.67 20.99
CA GLN A 357 -41.52 24.56 21.90
C GLN A 357 -40.50 23.53 21.41
N THR A 358 -40.16 23.59 20.13
CA THR A 358 -39.16 22.69 19.50
C THR A 358 -37.76 23.02 19.99
N LEU A 359 -36.96 22.00 20.33
CA LEU A 359 -35.61 22.19 20.86
C LEU A 359 -34.72 21.01 20.48
N LEU A 360 -33.47 21.28 20.11
CA LEU A 360 -32.38 20.30 20.15
C LEU A 360 -31.52 20.57 21.36
N SER A 361 -31.09 19.53 22.08
CA SER A 361 -30.24 19.73 23.25
C SER A 361 -29.35 18.53 23.59
N ARG A 362 -28.19 18.81 24.18
CA ARG A 362 -27.32 17.80 24.79
C ARG A 362 -26.80 18.30 26.13
N VAL A 363 -26.83 17.45 27.15
CA VAL A 363 -26.14 17.65 28.43
C VAL A 363 -24.82 16.90 28.36
N HIS A 364 -23.72 17.56 28.72
CA HIS A 364 -22.37 17.03 28.54
C HIS A 364 -21.79 16.46 29.83
N ASP A 365 -21.04 15.37 29.69
CA ASP A 365 -20.28 14.78 30.78
C ASP A 365 -19.00 15.59 31.04
N ALA A 366 -18.41 15.44 32.24
CA ALA A 366 -17.25 16.23 32.64
C ALA A 366 -16.00 16.04 31.75
N GLY A 367 -15.94 14.94 30.99
CA GLY A 367 -14.85 14.62 30.07
C GLY A 367 -15.09 15.05 28.62
N ASP A 368 -16.30 15.44 28.24
CA ASP A 368 -16.65 15.78 26.86
C ASP A 368 -16.00 17.10 26.43
N ASP A 369 -15.61 17.23 25.16
CA ASP A 369 -15.03 18.46 24.60
C ASP A 369 -16.05 19.60 24.41
N LEU A 370 -17.31 19.41 24.79
CA LEU A 370 -18.35 20.43 24.90
C LEU A 370 -18.81 20.59 26.37
N PRO A 371 -19.41 21.73 26.76
CA PRO A 371 -19.75 22.92 25.97
C PRO A 371 -18.52 23.72 25.48
N ALA A 372 -18.66 24.46 24.37
CA ALA A 372 -17.59 25.24 23.75
C ALA A 372 -16.94 26.23 24.74
N ASN A 373 -17.76 26.88 25.58
CA ASN A 373 -17.30 27.93 26.50
C ASN A 373 -16.38 27.43 27.63
N LYS A 374 -16.18 26.12 27.79
CA LYS A 374 -15.17 25.58 28.72
C LYS A 374 -13.74 25.85 28.24
N HIS A 375 -13.54 25.99 26.93
CA HIS A 375 -12.22 26.22 26.33
C HIS A 375 -11.81 27.70 26.39
N ALA A 376 -10.50 27.95 26.32
CA ALA A 376 -9.95 29.31 26.25
C ALA A 376 -10.26 29.94 24.88
N ALA A 377 -9.99 29.21 23.80
CA ALA A 377 -10.38 29.54 22.43
C ALA A 377 -11.48 28.60 21.95
N HIS A 378 -12.41 29.09 21.14
CA HIS A 378 -13.43 28.26 20.48
C HIS A 378 -14.12 29.02 19.34
N THR A 379 -14.74 28.26 18.43
CA THR A 379 -15.58 28.81 17.35
C THR A 379 -16.93 28.10 17.31
N ILE A 380 -18.00 28.84 17.05
CA ILE A 380 -19.35 28.32 16.83
C ILE A 380 -19.84 28.84 15.49
N SER A 381 -20.20 27.94 14.57
CA SER A 381 -20.72 28.24 13.23
C SER A 381 -22.15 27.70 13.09
N MET A 382 -23.01 28.43 12.39
CA MET A 382 -24.34 27.95 11.99
C MET A 382 -24.89 28.70 10.78
N TRP A 383 -25.70 28.03 9.98
CA TRP A 383 -26.57 28.67 9.00
C TRP A 383 -27.95 28.92 9.59
N VAL A 384 -28.50 30.11 9.34
CA VAL A 384 -29.81 30.51 9.86
C VAL A 384 -30.69 31.08 8.76
N ASN A 385 -31.97 30.75 8.80
CA ASN A 385 -33.04 31.44 8.07
C ASN A 385 -34.19 31.70 9.04
N VAL A 386 -34.08 32.83 9.74
CA VAL A 386 -34.96 33.25 10.84
C VAL A 386 -35.42 34.68 10.55
N VAL A 387 -36.69 34.99 10.84
CA VAL A 387 -37.19 36.37 10.80
C VAL A 387 -37.17 36.95 12.22
N GLY A 388 -36.21 37.81 12.53
CA GLY A 388 -36.02 38.38 13.87
C GLY A 388 -37.07 39.44 14.24
N GLU A 389 -37.57 40.19 13.26
CA GLU A 389 -38.62 41.19 13.48
C GLU A 389 -39.89 40.53 14.05
N GLY A 390 -40.32 40.98 15.24
CA GLY A 390 -41.46 40.42 15.97
C GLY A 390 -41.16 39.17 16.81
N GLN A 391 -39.96 38.59 16.72
CA GLN A 391 -39.49 37.51 17.59
C GLN A 391 -38.72 38.07 18.78
N ASN A 392 -39.44 38.37 19.86
CA ASN A 392 -38.87 39.03 21.03
C ASN A 392 -38.06 38.05 21.90
N ASP A 393 -36.74 38.25 21.97
CA ASP A 393 -35.86 37.59 22.92
C ASP A 393 -35.83 36.05 22.80
N LEU A 394 -35.69 35.52 21.58
CA LEU A 394 -35.65 34.06 21.34
C LEU A 394 -34.22 33.61 21.00
N ARG A 395 -33.90 32.32 21.12
CA ARG A 395 -32.54 31.79 20.90
C ARG A 395 -32.46 30.85 19.71
N VAL A 396 -31.38 31.01 18.95
CA VAL A 396 -30.99 30.07 17.89
C VAL A 396 -29.91 29.11 18.40
N PHE A 397 -29.02 29.58 19.28
CA PHE A 397 -28.00 28.76 19.95
C PHE A 397 -27.83 29.21 21.41
N SER A 398 -27.64 28.25 22.33
CA SER A 398 -27.39 28.53 23.74
C SER A 398 -26.55 27.46 24.43
N GLU A 399 -25.66 27.89 25.33
CA GLU A 399 -25.05 27.02 26.35
C GLU A 399 -25.47 27.48 27.74
N GLY A 400 -25.98 26.54 28.54
CA GLY A 400 -26.58 26.83 29.85
C GLY A 400 -26.13 25.88 30.95
N ASN A 401 -26.79 25.98 32.10
CA ASN A 401 -26.64 25.03 33.19
C ASN A 401 -28.01 24.41 33.54
N THR A 402 -28.11 23.08 33.50
CA THR A 402 -29.37 22.35 33.75
C THR A 402 -29.81 22.36 35.21
N GLU A 403 -28.93 22.67 36.16
CA GLU A 403 -29.24 22.70 37.59
C GLU A 403 -29.84 24.04 38.04
N ASN A 404 -29.63 25.11 37.27
CA ASN A 404 -30.10 26.45 37.63
C ASN A 404 -30.40 27.30 36.37
N SER A 405 -30.28 28.64 36.45
CA SER A 405 -30.51 29.55 35.31
C SER A 405 -29.31 30.48 35.04
N ASN A 406 -28.16 30.19 35.63
CA ASN A 406 -26.95 30.99 35.62
C ASN A 406 -25.72 30.08 35.84
N PRO A 407 -24.86 29.87 34.84
CA PRO A 407 -24.58 30.76 33.68
C PRO A 407 -25.48 30.58 32.45
N LEU A 408 -25.35 31.52 31.50
CA LEU A 408 -25.89 31.44 30.13
C LEU A 408 -24.92 32.08 29.14
N PHE A 409 -24.74 31.43 27.99
CA PHE A 409 -24.22 31.98 26.74
C PHE A 409 -25.32 31.86 25.69
N ASN A 410 -25.66 32.97 25.01
CA ASN A 410 -26.81 33.01 24.10
C ASN A 410 -26.49 33.77 22.82
N ILE A 411 -26.96 33.22 21.70
CA ILE A 411 -27.06 33.86 20.40
C ILE A 411 -28.53 33.80 19.97
N GLY A 412 -29.15 34.94 19.69
CA GLY A 412 -30.59 34.99 19.49
C GLY A 412 -31.12 36.24 18.82
N THR A 413 -32.43 36.34 18.69
CA THR A 413 -33.10 37.51 18.11
C THR A 413 -33.08 38.70 19.07
N HIS A 414 -33.10 39.91 18.51
CA HIS A 414 -33.21 41.15 19.29
C HIS A 414 -34.27 41.03 20.40
N ASN A 415 -33.90 41.35 21.65
CA ASN A 415 -34.80 41.23 22.80
C ASN A 415 -36.16 41.97 22.71
N GLY A 416 -36.26 43.05 21.94
CA GLY A 416 -37.50 43.76 21.65
C GLY A 416 -38.18 43.34 20.35
N GLY A 417 -37.59 42.40 19.59
CA GLY A 417 -38.01 41.99 18.25
C GLY A 417 -38.06 43.14 17.27
N ALA A 418 -37.18 44.12 17.43
CA ALA A 418 -37.23 45.39 16.70
C ALA A 418 -36.76 45.26 15.24
N ASP A 419 -35.80 44.37 14.98
CA ASP A 419 -35.19 44.15 13.67
C ASP A 419 -34.51 42.75 13.60
N GLY A 420 -33.74 42.52 12.53
CA GLY A 420 -33.02 41.26 12.28
C GLY A 420 -31.62 41.16 12.89
N SER A 421 -31.24 42.04 13.83
CA SER A 421 -29.92 41.97 14.48
C SER A 421 -29.75 40.74 15.38
N VAL A 422 -28.49 40.28 15.49
CA VAL A 422 -28.07 39.22 16.42
C VAL A 422 -27.91 39.80 17.82
N ASP A 423 -28.62 39.24 18.80
CA ASP A 423 -28.56 39.57 20.22
C ASP A 423 -27.67 38.57 20.97
N PHE A 424 -26.61 39.07 21.60
CA PHE A 424 -25.81 38.32 22.57
C PHE A 424 -26.22 38.65 24.01
N TYR A 425 -26.43 37.59 24.79
CA TYR A 425 -26.65 37.69 26.23
C TYR A 425 -25.82 36.67 27.00
N ILE A 426 -24.79 37.16 27.69
CA ILE A 426 -23.79 36.34 28.38
C ILE A 426 -23.78 36.70 29.86
N ARG A 427 -23.92 35.71 30.74
CA ARG A 427 -23.84 35.91 32.19
C ARG A 427 -23.27 34.71 32.95
N GLN A 428 -22.55 35.02 34.02
CA GLN A 428 -22.18 34.09 35.07
C GLN A 428 -22.23 34.80 36.44
N SER A 429 -22.64 34.11 37.50
CA SER A 429 -22.61 34.68 38.85
C SER A 429 -21.18 35.06 39.24
N GLY A 430 -20.98 36.33 39.61
CA GLY A 430 -19.66 36.87 39.97
C GLY A 430 -18.92 37.58 38.84
N TRP A 431 -19.43 37.51 37.60
CA TRP A 431 -18.89 38.21 36.43
C TRP A 431 -19.79 39.40 36.04
N PRO A 432 -19.26 40.44 35.36
CA PRO A 432 -20.08 41.42 34.68
C PRO A 432 -20.99 40.76 33.65
N THR A 433 -22.27 41.13 33.64
CA THR A 433 -23.20 40.67 32.61
C THR A 433 -22.95 41.45 31.31
N PHE A 434 -22.66 40.74 30.22
CA PHE A 434 -22.70 41.30 28.86
C PHE A 434 -24.12 41.10 28.32
N GLY A 435 -24.95 42.13 28.47
CA GLY A 435 -26.39 42.02 28.28
C GLY A 435 -26.89 42.68 27.00
N HIS A 436 -27.64 41.93 26.19
CA HIS A 436 -28.37 42.39 25.01
C HIS A 436 -27.59 43.35 24.12
N ALA A 437 -26.46 42.84 23.61
CA ALA A 437 -25.64 43.52 22.62
C ALA A 437 -26.07 43.09 21.22
N TYR A 438 -26.21 44.04 20.31
CA TYR A 438 -26.79 43.80 18.98
C TYR A 438 -25.74 44.00 17.89
N SER A 439 -25.69 43.10 16.91
CA SER A 439 -24.87 43.28 15.71
C SER A 439 -25.31 44.48 14.87
N GLU A 440 -24.38 45.09 14.12
CA GLU A 440 -24.75 46.11 13.12
C GLU A 440 -25.42 45.46 11.89
N GLN A 441 -24.93 44.28 11.49
CA GLN A 441 -25.54 43.45 10.46
C GLN A 441 -26.84 42.81 10.97
N GLN A 442 -27.79 42.51 10.06
CA GLN A 442 -29.12 42.01 10.40
C GLN A 442 -29.44 40.67 9.69
N PRO A 443 -28.75 39.57 10.04
CA PRO A 443 -28.90 38.27 9.36
C PRO A 443 -30.24 37.56 9.64
N PHE A 444 -31.06 38.03 10.58
CA PHE A 444 -32.39 37.48 10.83
C PHE A 444 -33.48 38.16 10.00
N ASP A 445 -33.33 38.15 8.68
CA ASP A 445 -34.25 38.79 7.72
C ASP A 445 -35.19 37.81 6.98
N GLY A 446 -35.10 36.52 7.29
CA GLY A 446 -35.83 35.45 6.60
C GLY A 446 -35.16 34.91 5.34
N THR A 447 -33.86 35.18 5.14
CA THR A 447 -33.01 34.52 4.15
C THR A 447 -31.85 33.78 4.82
N TRP A 448 -31.14 32.92 4.07
CA TRP A 448 -30.04 32.13 4.63
C TRP A 448 -28.78 32.98 4.83
N HIS A 449 -28.31 33.05 6.06
CA HIS A 449 -27.07 33.72 6.45
C HIS A 449 -26.18 32.79 7.29
N HIS A 450 -24.87 32.94 7.13
CA HIS A 450 -23.87 32.22 7.93
C HIS A 450 -23.43 33.08 9.10
N ILE A 451 -23.66 32.62 10.33
CA ILE A 451 -23.27 33.34 11.55
C ILE A 451 -22.17 32.55 12.23
N VAL A 452 -21.03 33.20 12.50
CA VAL A 452 -19.90 32.60 13.20
C VAL A 452 -19.46 33.46 14.37
N TRP A 453 -19.38 32.84 15.54
CA TRP A 453 -18.80 33.41 16.75
C TRP A 453 -17.39 32.84 16.95
N VAL A 454 -16.40 33.71 17.08
CA VAL A 454 -15.01 33.31 17.36
C VAL A 454 -14.57 33.92 18.69
N GLN A 455 -14.00 33.11 19.57
CA GLN A 455 -13.28 33.56 20.75
C GLN A 455 -11.83 33.06 20.71
N GLU A 456 -10.89 33.98 20.87
CA GLU A 456 -9.45 33.71 20.94
C GLU A 456 -9.01 33.24 22.34
N ALA A 457 -7.80 32.66 22.41
CA ALA A 457 -7.24 32.16 23.67
C ALA A 457 -7.01 33.26 24.72
N ASP A 458 -6.80 34.50 24.28
CA ASP A 458 -6.67 35.69 25.14
C ASP A 458 -8.04 36.23 25.63
N GLY A 459 -9.14 35.63 25.17
CA GLY A 459 -10.50 35.97 25.50
C GLY A 459 -11.15 37.00 24.56
N SER A 460 -10.43 37.55 23.58
CA SER A 460 -11.01 38.45 22.58
C SER A 460 -12.05 37.74 21.69
N ARG A 461 -13.04 38.49 21.17
CA ARG A 461 -14.24 37.93 20.55
C ARG A 461 -14.66 38.71 19.31
N VAL A 462 -15.06 38.00 18.26
CA VAL A 462 -15.54 38.58 17.00
C VAL A 462 -16.78 37.82 16.52
N LEU A 463 -17.77 38.56 16.00
CA LEU A 463 -18.89 38.01 15.24
C LEU A 463 -18.59 38.18 13.74
N TYR A 464 -18.82 37.13 12.95
CA TYR A 464 -18.86 37.20 11.50
C TYR A 464 -20.25 36.88 10.99
N VAL A 465 -20.68 37.62 9.96
CA VAL A 465 -21.91 37.35 9.19
C VAL A 465 -21.52 37.24 7.72
N ASP A 466 -21.85 36.12 7.09
CA ASP A 466 -21.49 35.77 5.71
C ASP A 466 -19.98 35.95 5.40
N GLY A 467 -19.13 35.55 6.36
CA GLY A 467 -17.68 35.69 6.26
C GLY A 467 -17.13 37.10 6.55
N ILE A 468 -17.98 38.07 6.89
CA ILE A 468 -17.59 39.47 7.14
C ILE A 468 -17.71 39.79 8.63
N ALA A 469 -16.63 40.27 9.23
CA ALA A 469 -16.60 40.69 10.63
C ALA A 469 -17.59 41.85 10.88
N ASP A 470 -18.43 41.69 11.91
CA ASP A 470 -19.32 42.73 12.41
C ASP A 470 -18.56 43.78 13.23
N SER A 471 -19.07 45.01 13.21
CA SER A 471 -18.49 46.15 13.95
C SER A 471 -18.77 46.11 15.45
N LEU A 472 -19.64 45.21 15.91
CA LEU A 472 -20.00 45.07 17.32
C LEU A 472 -18.75 44.77 18.17
N GLU A 473 -18.48 45.67 19.13
CA GLU A 473 -17.45 45.45 20.14
C GLU A 473 -17.98 44.50 21.23
N ILE A 474 -17.30 43.37 21.40
CA ILE A 474 -17.68 42.32 22.35
C ILE A 474 -16.63 42.25 23.45
N ALA A 475 -17.07 42.40 24.71
CA ALA A 475 -16.15 42.36 25.84
C ALA A 475 -15.48 40.97 25.96
N PRO A 476 -14.16 40.92 26.28
CA PRO A 476 -13.44 39.65 26.38
C PRO A 476 -13.98 38.76 27.50
N LYS A 477 -13.65 37.46 27.45
CA LYS A 477 -13.99 36.50 28.50
C LYS A 477 -13.33 36.89 29.84
N GLU A 478 -14.12 36.91 30.90
CA GLU A 478 -13.60 37.07 32.27
C GLU A 478 -12.82 35.82 32.70
N GLU A 479 -11.79 36.01 33.53
CA GLU A 479 -10.96 34.91 34.03
C GLU A 479 -11.76 33.98 34.98
N GLY A 480 -11.66 32.67 34.75
CA GLY A 480 -12.25 31.63 35.58
C GLY A 480 -13.05 30.57 34.81
N ASP A 481 -13.46 29.53 35.52
CA ASP A 481 -14.19 28.40 34.94
C ASP A 481 -15.62 28.81 34.54
N TRP A 482 -16.02 28.44 33.33
CA TRP A 482 -17.38 28.64 32.86
C TRP A 482 -18.27 27.48 33.30
N LEU A 483 -19.28 27.74 34.12
CA LEU A 483 -20.09 26.71 34.77
C LEU A 483 -21.29 26.23 33.90
N VAL A 484 -21.12 26.18 32.57
CA VAL A 484 -22.11 25.61 31.64
C VAL A 484 -21.95 24.09 31.57
N ASN A 485 -23.02 23.36 31.32
CA ASN A 485 -23.02 21.90 31.20
C ASN A 485 -23.88 21.36 30.05
N ASN A 486 -24.47 22.23 29.23
CA ASN A 486 -25.29 21.81 28.10
C ASN A 486 -25.13 22.76 26.91
N THR A 487 -25.45 22.24 25.72
CA THR A 487 -25.59 22.98 24.47
C THR A 487 -26.99 22.73 23.91
N SER A 488 -27.62 23.76 23.34
CA SER A 488 -28.96 23.68 22.77
C SER A 488 -29.15 24.58 21.55
N ILE A 489 -29.96 24.13 20.60
CA ILE A 489 -30.28 24.81 19.34
C ILE A 489 -31.81 25.01 19.25
N GLY A 490 -32.23 26.18 18.81
CA GLY A 490 -33.65 26.56 18.68
C GLY A 490 -34.34 26.97 19.98
N GLY A 491 -33.59 27.12 21.08
CA GLY A 491 -34.07 27.60 22.38
C GLY A 491 -32.98 27.53 23.45
N ILE A 492 -33.37 27.58 24.72
CA ILE A 492 -32.44 27.44 25.86
C ILE A 492 -32.78 26.19 26.65
N LEU A 493 -31.80 25.32 26.87
CA LEU A 493 -31.86 24.30 27.92
C LEU A 493 -31.23 24.79 29.24
N ARG A 494 -31.99 24.70 30.32
CA ARG A 494 -31.61 25.03 31.71
C ARG A 494 -32.53 24.26 32.66
N ALA A 495 -32.59 24.62 33.95
CA ALA A 495 -33.54 23.98 34.89
C ALA A 495 -35.00 23.95 34.40
N SER A 496 -35.39 24.87 33.52
CA SER A 496 -36.60 24.76 32.71
C SER A 496 -36.34 25.37 31.33
N ALA A 497 -36.54 24.57 30.27
CA ALA A 497 -36.36 25.02 28.90
C ALA A 497 -37.29 26.20 28.55
N SER A 498 -36.84 27.10 27.68
CA SER A 498 -37.58 28.34 27.34
C SER A 498 -36.96 29.09 26.14
N HIS A 499 -37.61 30.18 25.71
CA HIS A 499 -37.12 31.14 24.69
C HIS A 499 -36.86 30.47 23.33
N TRP A 500 -37.82 29.65 22.88
CA TRP A 500 -37.75 28.90 21.62
C TRP A 500 -37.91 29.82 20.41
N SER A 501 -37.08 29.67 19.39
CA SER A 501 -37.20 30.44 18.14
C SER A 501 -38.13 29.75 17.14
N THR A 502 -38.63 30.53 16.18
CA THR A 502 -39.30 30.04 14.97
C THR A 502 -38.43 30.36 13.75
N GLY A 503 -38.09 29.36 12.95
CA GLY A 503 -37.27 29.52 11.74
C GLY A 503 -36.46 28.25 11.41
N LEU A 504 -35.59 28.33 10.40
CA LEU A 504 -34.73 27.23 9.99
C LEU A 504 -33.30 27.44 10.50
N ILE A 505 -32.66 26.37 10.98
CA ILE A 505 -31.26 26.35 11.38
C ILE A 505 -30.62 25.09 10.79
N ASP A 506 -29.41 25.24 10.27
CA ASP A 506 -28.68 24.22 9.52
C ASP A 506 -27.18 24.26 9.85
N ASP A 507 -26.47 23.15 9.63
CA ASP A 507 -25.01 23.04 9.63
C ASP A 507 -24.31 23.69 10.84
N VAL A 508 -24.68 23.23 12.04
CA VAL A 508 -24.12 23.77 13.28
C VAL A 508 -22.82 23.06 13.62
N ALA A 509 -21.72 23.80 13.75
CA ALA A 509 -20.41 23.22 14.06
C ALA A 509 -19.66 24.01 15.14
N ILE A 510 -18.83 23.30 15.91
CA ILE A 510 -18.09 23.83 17.05
C ILE A 510 -16.63 23.36 16.99
N TRP A 511 -15.69 24.30 17.15
CA TRP A 511 -14.27 24.04 17.28
C TRP A 511 -13.77 24.38 18.68
N LYS A 512 -12.79 23.62 19.19
CA LYS A 512 -12.02 23.94 20.43
C LYS A 512 -10.84 24.89 20.18
N ARG A 513 -10.86 25.59 19.05
CA ARG A 513 -9.94 26.67 18.69
C ARG A 513 -10.68 27.82 18.02
N ALA A 514 -10.02 28.97 17.96
CA ALA A 514 -10.48 30.08 17.14
C ALA A 514 -10.19 29.77 15.66
N LEU A 515 -11.17 30.01 14.79
CA LEU A 515 -10.96 30.04 13.35
C LEU A 515 -10.53 31.45 12.93
N SER A 516 -9.55 31.53 12.04
CA SER A 516 -9.16 32.75 11.36
C SER A 516 -10.26 33.27 10.44
N ALA A 517 -10.16 34.53 10.00
CA ALA A 517 -11.13 35.12 9.09
C ALA A 517 -11.24 34.34 7.75
N ASP A 518 -10.13 33.81 7.25
CA ASP A 518 -10.11 33.03 6.01
C ASP A 518 -10.74 31.64 6.20
N GLU A 519 -10.49 30.99 7.33
CA GLU A 519 -11.17 29.74 7.69
C GLU A 519 -12.69 29.94 7.86
N VAL A 520 -13.11 31.04 8.50
CA VAL A 520 -14.53 31.42 8.60
C VAL A 520 -15.15 31.64 7.21
N ALA A 521 -14.44 32.34 6.32
CA ALA A 521 -14.89 32.54 4.95
C ALA A 521 -14.93 31.22 4.16
N SER A 522 -13.99 30.31 4.41
CA SER A 522 -13.96 28.96 3.83
C SER A 522 -15.17 28.14 4.26
N VAL A 523 -15.47 28.08 5.57
CA VAL A 523 -16.68 27.38 6.09
C VAL A 523 -17.96 27.92 5.43
N GLY A 524 -18.06 29.23 5.26
CA GLY A 524 -19.22 29.87 4.63
C GLY A 524 -19.36 29.60 3.12
N GLN A 525 -18.27 29.28 2.42
CA GLN A 525 -18.29 29.03 0.97
C GLN A 525 -18.32 27.54 0.62
N ASN A 526 -17.55 26.75 1.35
CA ASN A 526 -17.24 25.35 1.07
C ASN A 526 -17.99 24.39 2.00
N GLY A 527 -18.64 24.90 3.05
CA GLY A 527 -19.28 24.10 4.09
C GLY A 527 -18.30 23.74 5.22
N VAL A 528 -18.83 23.13 6.28
CA VAL A 528 -17.99 22.56 7.34
C VAL A 528 -17.23 21.37 6.73
N PRO A 529 -15.89 21.29 6.89
CA PRO A 529 -15.15 20.16 6.36
C PRO A 529 -15.71 18.86 6.90
N SER A 530 -15.86 17.89 6.01
CA SER A 530 -16.10 16.51 6.43
C SER A 530 -14.82 16.01 7.09
N VAL A 531 -14.75 16.15 8.42
CA VAL A 531 -13.80 15.39 9.22
C VAL A 531 -14.14 13.93 9.04
N SER A 532 -13.40 13.25 8.16
CA SER A 532 -13.14 11.81 8.26
C SER A 532 -12.15 11.55 9.41
N GLY A 533 -12.33 12.29 10.51
CA GLY A 533 -11.31 12.62 11.49
C GLY A 533 -11.20 11.58 12.59
N GLY A 534 -10.30 10.63 12.41
CA GLY A 534 -9.78 9.82 13.50
C GLY A 534 -9.14 8.53 13.02
N SER A 535 -7.98 8.60 12.36
CA SER A 535 -7.29 7.47 11.70
C SER A 535 -8.15 6.75 10.65
N ASN A 536 -7.62 6.46 9.47
CA ASN A 536 -8.30 5.58 8.49
C ASN A 536 -8.47 4.13 8.96
N ARG A 537 -8.36 3.86 10.25
CA ARG A 537 -8.83 2.65 10.90
C ARG A 537 -10.00 3.08 11.79
N PRO A 538 -11.26 2.70 11.48
CA PRO A 538 -12.35 2.79 12.45
C PRO A 538 -11.83 2.25 13.78
N PRO A 539 -11.97 2.97 14.92
CA PRO A 539 -11.29 2.60 16.16
C PRO A 539 -11.38 1.10 16.42
N GLY A 540 -10.26 0.42 16.59
CA GLY A 540 -10.24 -1.01 16.83
C GLY A 540 -10.57 -1.95 15.65
N LEU A 541 -10.83 -1.52 14.41
CA LEU A 541 -11.02 -2.45 13.27
C LEU A 541 -9.72 -3.22 12.99
N VAL A 542 -9.67 -4.53 13.21
CA VAL A 542 -8.48 -5.37 13.03
C VAL A 542 -8.35 -5.89 11.60
N SER A 543 -9.45 -6.40 11.05
CA SER A 543 -9.48 -7.07 9.75
C SER A 543 -10.80 -6.78 9.07
N HIS A 544 -10.78 -6.68 7.74
CA HIS A 544 -11.94 -6.69 6.87
C HIS A 544 -11.56 -7.46 5.62
N TRP A 545 -12.22 -8.60 5.42
CA TRP A 545 -12.19 -9.36 4.19
C TRP A 545 -13.47 -9.03 3.41
N PRO A 546 -13.39 -8.22 2.33
CA PRO A 546 -14.54 -7.95 1.49
C PRO A 546 -15.05 -9.21 0.80
N LEU A 547 -14.18 -10.20 0.58
CA LEU A 547 -14.49 -11.43 -0.16
C LEU A 547 -14.87 -11.16 -1.62
N ASP A 548 -14.26 -10.11 -2.19
CA ASP A 548 -14.55 -9.61 -3.52
C ASP A 548 -13.78 -10.31 -4.65
N GLU A 549 -12.66 -10.98 -4.34
CA GLU A 549 -11.71 -11.49 -5.33
C GLU A 549 -10.80 -12.61 -4.78
N ILE A 550 -10.15 -13.32 -5.70
CA ILE A 550 -9.05 -14.25 -5.41
C ILE A 550 -7.78 -13.71 -6.05
N GLN A 551 -6.68 -13.72 -5.29
CA GLN A 551 -5.35 -13.30 -5.73
C GLN A 551 -4.35 -14.42 -5.46
N GLY A 552 -3.90 -15.08 -6.53
CA GLY A 552 -3.08 -16.29 -6.41
C GLY A 552 -3.79 -17.37 -5.60
N THR A 553 -3.26 -17.68 -4.41
CA THR A 553 -3.82 -18.68 -3.48
C THR A 553 -4.54 -18.05 -2.28
N LYS A 554 -4.86 -16.75 -2.32
CA LYS A 554 -5.38 -15.98 -1.18
C LYS A 554 -6.61 -15.14 -1.56
N THR A 555 -7.33 -14.67 -0.54
CA THR A 555 -8.28 -13.55 -0.64
C THR A 555 -7.81 -12.40 0.27
N PRO A 556 -7.88 -11.13 -0.17
CA PRO A 556 -7.28 -10.01 0.56
C PRO A 556 -8.02 -9.61 1.83
N ASP A 557 -7.25 -9.14 2.82
CA ASP A 557 -7.69 -8.31 3.94
C ASP A 557 -7.33 -6.85 3.67
N VAL A 558 -8.32 -5.96 3.61
CA VAL A 558 -8.09 -4.55 3.22
C VAL A 558 -7.68 -3.63 4.38
N VAL A 559 -7.40 -4.18 5.57
CA VAL A 559 -7.08 -3.41 6.79
C VAL A 559 -5.63 -3.60 7.24
N SER A 560 -5.23 -4.85 7.46
CA SER A 560 -3.95 -5.24 8.07
C SER A 560 -3.14 -6.20 7.20
N GLY A 561 -3.64 -6.53 6.00
CA GLY A 561 -3.07 -7.54 5.11
C GLY A 561 -3.16 -8.95 5.70
N TYR A 562 -4.04 -9.21 6.67
CA TYR A 562 -4.34 -10.54 7.22
C TYR A 562 -5.08 -11.43 6.22
N ASP A 563 -4.56 -11.54 5.00
CA ASP A 563 -5.13 -12.32 3.90
C ASP A 563 -5.39 -13.77 4.32
N MET A 564 -6.46 -14.36 3.79
CA MET A 564 -6.79 -15.76 4.04
C MET A 564 -6.34 -16.62 2.87
N ASP A 565 -5.74 -17.77 3.17
CA ASP A 565 -5.48 -18.83 2.20
C ASP A 565 -6.81 -19.47 1.76
N ILE A 566 -6.92 -19.75 0.47
CA ILE A 566 -8.07 -20.43 -0.12
C ILE A 566 -7.81 -21.94 -0.20
N SER A 567 -8.83 -22.75 0.05
CA SER A 567 -8.79 -24.21 -0.14
C SER A 567 -10.01 -24.67 -0.95
N ASN A 568 -9.78 -25.38 -2.04
CA ASN A 568 -10.81 -25.89 -2.98
C ASN A 568 -11.75 -24.82 -3.57
N LEU A 569 -11.36 -23.54 -3.47
CA LEU A 569 -12.06 -22.39 -4.04
C LEU A 569 -11.37 -21.94 -5.32
N THR A 570 -12.17 -21.45 -6.27
CA THR A 570 -11.73 -20.99 -7.59
C THR A 570 -12.34 -19.63 -7.91
N ALA A 571 -11.87 -18.96 -8.96
CA ALA A 571 -12.46 -17.70 -9.40
C ALA A 571 -13.97 -17.80 -9.71
N SER A 572 -14.48 -18.99 -10.06
CA SER A 572 -15.92 -19.20 -10.27
C SER A 572 -16.76 -19.23 -8.99
N ASP A 573 -16.11 -19.37 -7.83
CA ASP A 573 -16.75 -19.31 -6.51
C ASP A 573 -16.90 -17.88 -5.99
N VAL A 574 -16.30 -16.89 -6.66
CA VAL A 574 -16.52 -15.46 -6.41
C VAL A 574 -17.72 -15.01 -7.23
N VAL A 575 -18.85 -14.79 -6.55
CA VAL A 575 -20.16 -14.54 -7.16
C VAL A 575 -20.75 -13.22 -6.66
N PRO A 576 -21.77 -12.61 -7.30
CA PRO A 576 -22.37 -11.38 -6.79
C PRO A 576 -22.83 -11.50 -5.33
N GLY A 577 -22.32 -10.60 -4.50
CA GLY A 577 -22.50 -10.59 -3.05
C GLY A 577 -23.58 -9.62 -2.59
N LYS A 578 -23.58 -9.35 -1.29
CA LYS A 578 -24.36 -8.28 -0.68
C LYS A 578 -23.75 -6.92 -1.01
N ASN A 579 -22.43 -6.79 -0.89
CA ASN A 579 -21.68 -5.56 -1.04
C ASN A 579 -20.49 -5.75 -2.00
N GLY A 580 -20.77 -5.99 -3.28
CA GLY A 580 -19.75 -6.34 -4.26
C GLY A 580 -19.93 -7.80 -4.70
N ASN A 581 -18.88 -8.59 -4.58
CA ASN A 581 -18.91 -10.05 -4.71
C ASN A 581 -18.92 -10.71 -3.33
N ALA A 582 -19.07 -12.02 -3.32
CA ALA A 582 -19.07 -12.87 -2.14
C ALA A 582 -18.46 -14.23 -2.51
N PHE A 583 -18.03 -14.98 -1.51
CA PHE A 583 -17.58 -16.36 -1.74
C PHE A 583 -18.75 -17.35 -1.60
N SER A 584 -18.86 -18.24 -2.58
CA SER A 584 -19.76 -19.38 -2.58
C SER A 584 -19.07 -20.62 -2.03
N PHE A 585 -19.37 -20.94 -0.77
CA PHE A 585 -18.88 -22.14 -0.10
C PHE A 585 -19.73 -23.37 -0.45
N ASP A 586 -19.07 -24.53 -0.52
CA ASP A 586 -19.65 -25.83 -0.80
C ASP A 586 -19.02 -26.94 0.06
N ASN A 587 -19.88 -27.64 0.81
CA ASN A 587 -19.48 -28.72 1.69
C ASN A 587 -18.94 -29.96 0.94
N ALA A 588 -19.49 -30.30 -0.23
CA ALA A 588 -19.06 -31.48 -0.97
C ALA A 588 -17.65 -31.31 -1.54
N ARG A 589 -17.32 -30.10 -1.98
CA ARG A 589 -15.98 -29.69 -2.42
C ARG A 589 -15.05 -29.30 -1.26
N GLN A 590 -15.56 -29.21 -0.04
CA GLN A 590 -14.76 -28.87 1.15
C GLN A 590 -14.07 -27.51 1.03
N THR A 591 -14.78 -26.51 0.53
CA THR A 591 -14.24 -25.15 0.34
C THR A 591 -13.98 -24.46 1.68
N LEU A 592 -12.84 -23.80 1.85
CA LEU A 592 -12.47 -23.13 3.10
C LEU A 592 -11.62 -21.90 2.81
N LEU A 593 -11.84 -20.83 3.57
CA LEU A 593 -10.86 -19.77 3.76
C LEU A 593 -10.24 -19.93 5.15
N SER A 594 -8.92 -19.78 5.27
CA SER A 594 -8.26 -19.90 6.57
C SER A 594 -6.99 -19.07 6.68
N ARG A 595 -6.66 -18.69 7.91
CA ARG A 595 -5.39 -18.07 8.25
C ARG A 595 -4.90 -18.56 9.61
N VAL A 596 -3.64 -18.95 9.69
CA VAL A 596 -2.93 -19.17 10.96
C VAL A 596 -2.25 -17.86 11.36
N HIS A 597 -2.31 -17.49 12.65
CA HIS A 597 -1.82 -16.21 13.13
C HIS A 597 -0.45 -16.33 13.81
N GLU A 598 0.38 -15.33 13.58
CA GLU A 598 1.63 -15.13 14.29
C GLU A 598 1.36 -14.61 15.70
N ALA A 599 2.30 -14.82 16.63
CA ALA A 599 2.11 -14.45 18.03
C ALA A 599 1.81 -12.95 18.25
N ASP A 600 2.33 -12.09 17.37
CA ASP A 600 2.21 -10.63 17.45
C ASP A 600 1.03 -10.06 16.63
N ASP A 601 0.31 -10.89 15.86
CA ASP A 601 -0.84 -10.45 15.07
C ASP A 601 -1.98 -9.96 15.95
N ASP A 602 -2.76 -8.95 15.52
CA ASP A 602 -3.99 -8.49 16.20
C ASP A 602 -5.17 -9.49 16.08
N LEU A 603 -5.00 -10.62 15.39
CA LEU A 603 -5.93 -11.76 15.36
C LEU A 603 -5.35 -12.98 16.10
N PRO A 604 -6.17 -13.97 16.53
CA PRO A 604 -7.63 -14.06 16.44
C PRO A 604 -8.38 -13.03 17.32
N ALA A 605 -9.67 -12.81 17.06
CA ALA A 605 -10.53 -11.91 17.83
C ALA A 605 -10.58 -12.26 19.32
N ASN A 606 -10.67 -13.55 19.66
CA ASN A 606 -10.84 -14.03 21.03
C ASN A 606 -9.60 -13.83 21.95
N LYS A 607 -8.50 -13.27 21.44
CA LYS A 607 -7.37 -12.85 22.29
C LYS A 607 -7.62 -11.50 22.97
N HIS A 608 -8.61 -10.73 22.51
CA HIS A 608 -8.96 -9.44 23.08
C HIS A 608 -10.13 -9.56 24.06
N ALA A 609 -10.07 -8.80 25.16
CA ALA A 609 -11.14 -8.76 26.15
C ALA A 609 -12.47 -8.27 25.55
N SER A 610 -12.44 -7.16 24.81
CA SER A 610 -13.58 -6.74 24.00
C SER A 610 -13.30 -6.96 22.52
N HIS A 611 -14.26 -7.48 21.77
CA HIS A 611 -14.15 -7.65 20.32
C HIS A 611 -15.53 -7.74 19.65
N THR A 612 -15.56 -7.51 18.33
CA THR A 612 -16.75 -7.70 17.50
C THR A 612 -16.38 -8.45 16.24
N ILE A 613 -17.23 -9.39 15.82
CA ILE A 613 -17.12 -10.11 14.55
C ILE A 613 -18.41 -9.86 13.78
N THR A 614 -18.34 -9.31 12.57
CA THR A 614 -19.50 -9.08 11.69
C THR A 614 -19.33 -9.80 10.36
N MET A 615 -20.44 -10.20 9.75
CA MET A 615 -20.46 -10.79 8.40
C MET A 615 -21.87 -10.73 7.80
N TRP A 616 -21.93 -10.67 6.48
CA TRP A 616 -23.15 -10.95 5.72
C TRP A 616 -23.20 -12.44 5.37
N VAL A 617 -24.37 -13.03 5.55
CA VAL A 617 -24.61 -14.47 5.28
C VAL A 617 -25.85 -14.64 4.41
N ASN A 618 -25.75 -15.54 3.44
CA ASN A 618 -26.88 -16.10 2.72
C ASN A 618 -26.69 -17.63 2.68
N VAL A 619 -27.16 -18.27 3.74
CA VAL A 619 -26.99 -19.70 4.02
C VAL A 619 -28.36 -20.29 4.29
N VAL A 620 -28.60 -21.53 3.84
CA VAL A 620 -29.81 -22.29 4.19
C VAL A 620 -29.45 -23.30 5.28
N GLY A 621 -29.82 -23.02 6.53
CA GLY A 621 -29.47 -23.86 7.69
C GLY A 621 -30.23 -25.19 7.75
N GLU A 622 -31.48 -25.22 7.27
CA GLU A 622 -32.29 -26.44 7.22
C GLU A 622 -31.63 -27.52 6.35
N GLY A 623 -31.38 -28.69 6.93
CA GLY A 623 -30.67 -29.81 6.29
C GLY A 623 -29.14 -29.75 6.36
N GLN A 624 -28.55 -28.65 6.83
CA GLN A 624 -27.11 -28.52 7.07
C GLN A 624 -26.77 -28.84 8.53
N ASN A 625 -26.40 -30.09 8.79
CA ASN A 625 -26.15 -30.58 10.15
C ASN A 625 -24.74 -30.22 10.64
N ASP A 626 -24.66 -29.33 11.64
CA ASP A 626 -23.44 -29.05 12.39
C ASP A 626 -22.26 -28.52 11.55
N LEU A 627 -22.53 -27.56 10.65
CA LEU A 627 -21.52 -26.96 9.77
C LEU A 627 -21.15 -25.55 10.25
N ARG A 628 -20.01 -24.98 9.80
CA ARG A 628 -19.53 -23.67 10.27
C ARG A 628 -19.44 -22.63 9.17
N VAL A 629 -19.86 -21.41 9.51
CA VAL A 629 -19.69 -20.23 8.66
C VAL A 629 -18.46 -19.43 9.09
N PHE A 630 -18.17 -19.38 10.38
CA PHE A 630 -16.98 -18.73 10.95
C PHE A 630 -16.45 -19.55 12.14
N SER A 631 -15.13 -19.66 12.28
CA SER A 631 -14.51 -20.33 13.42
C SER A 631 -13.14 -19.75 13.78
N GLU A 632 -12.81 -19.77 15.07
CA GLU A 632 -11.44 -19.64 15.55
C GLU A 632 -11.03 -20.93 16.28
N GLY A 633 -9.94 -21.55 15.83
CA GLY A 633 -9.49 -22.86 16.27
C GLY A 633 -8.04 -22.87 16.74
N ASN A 634 -7.50 -24.07 16.94
CA ASN A 634 -6.08 -24.29 17.16
C ASN A 634 -5.55 -25.40 16.23
N THR A 635 -4.47 -25.13 15.50
CA THR A 635 -3.87 -26.07 14.53
C THR A 635 -3.05 -27.17 15.19
N GLU A 636 -2.56 -26.95 16.40
CA GLU A 636 -1.76 -27.91 17.17
C GLU A 636 -2.62 -28.82 18.07
N ASN A 637 -3.83 -28.38 18.42
CA ASN A 637 -4.75 -29.09 19.30
C ASN A 637 -6.22 -28.86 18.91
N SER A 638 -7.07 -29.88 18.97
CA SER A 638 -8.50 -29.78 18.67
C SER A 638 -9.38 -29.10 19.75
N ASN A 639 -8.73 -28.39 20.66
CA ASN A 639 -9.29 -27.67 21.80
C ASN A 639 -8.31 -26.53 22.13
N PRO A 640 -8.68 -25.24 21.98
CA PRO A 640 -10.03 -24.68 22.01
C PRO A 640 -10.78 -24.57 20.66
N LEU A 641 -12.05 -24.14 20.73
CA LEU A 641 -12.92 -23.79 19.60
C LEU A 641 -13.83 -22.60 19.95
N PHE A 642 -13.93 -21.64 19.03
CA PHE A 642 -15.00 -20.65 18.93
C PHE A 642 -15.70 -20.86 17.59
N ASN A 643 -17.00 -21.14 17.60
CA ASN A 643 -17.74 -21.51 16.39
C ASN A 643 -19.05 -20.73 16.27
N ILE A 644 -19.31 -20.26 15.05
CA ILE A 644 -20.61 -19.76 14.58
C ILE A 644 -21.02 -20.64 13.39
N GLY A 645 -22.18 -21.29 13.46
CA GLY A 645 -22.54 -22.31 12.47
C GLY A 645 -24.01 -22.67 12.41
N THR A 646 -24.36 -23.62 11.56
CA THR A 646 -25.74 -24.10 11.40
C THR A 646 -26.16 -24.95 12.59
N HIS A 647 -27.47 -24.99 12.88
CA HIS A 647 -28.04 -25.87 13.89
C HIS A 647 -27.47 -27.29 13.78
N ASN A 648 -26.97 -27.87 14.89
CA ASN A 648 -26.32 -29.18 14.88
C ASN A 648 -27.13 -30.36 14.30
N GLY A 649 -28.47 -30.34 14.44
CA GLY A 649 -29.38 -31.29 13.79
C GLY A 649 -29.92 -30.84 12.43
N GLY A 650 -29.47 -29.70 11.91
CA GLY A 650 -29.96 -29.08 10.67
C GLY A 650 -31.47 -28.85 10.67
N ALA A 651 -32.03 -28.56 11.84
CA ALA A 651 -33.47 -28.55 12.04
C ALA A 651 -34.16 -27.29 11.47
N ASP A 652 -33.46 -26.15 11.48
CA ASP A 652 -33.97 -24.85 11.05
C ASP A 652 -32.82 -23.88 10.72
N GLY A 653 -33.16 -22.61 10.48
CA GLY A 653 -32.22 -21.54 10.14
C GLY A 653 -31.58 -20.82 11.34
N SER A 654 -31.66 -21.37 12.56
CA SER A 654 -31.00 -20.77 13.73
C SER A 654 -29.47 -20.88 13.66
N VAL A 655 -28.80 -19.93 14.32
CA VAL A 655 -27.34 -19.92 14.47
C VAL A 655 -26.95 -20.71 15.71
N ASP A 656 -26.10 -21.72 15.54
CA ASP A 656 -25.48 -22.54 16.57
C ASP A 656 -24.14 -21.93 17.01
N PHE A 657 -24.01 -21.71 18.33
CA PHE A 657 -22.75 -21.39 18.99
C PHE A 657 -22.18 -22.59 19.73
N TYR A 658 -20.90 -22.88 19.46
CA TYR A 658 -20.13 -23.89 20.18
C TYR A 658 -18.78 -23.33 20.63
N LEU A 659 -18.67 -23.04 21.93
CA LEU A 659 -17.49 -22.46 22.57
C LEU A 659 -16.89 -23.44 23.57
N ARG A 660 -15.60 -23.76 23.42
CA ARG A 660 -14.92 -24.74 24.27
C ARG A 660 -13.45 -24.41 24.48
N GLN A 661 -13.00 -24.52 25.72
CA GLN A 661 -11.58 -24.59 26.08
C GLN A 661 -11.36 -25.62 27.21
N SER A 662 -10.22 -26.31 27.22
CA SER A 662 -9.83 -27.20 28.30
C SER A 662 -9.79 -26.45 29.64
N GLY A 663 -10.50 -26.96 30.65
CA GLY A 663 -10.59 -26.34 31.97
C GLY A 663 -11.72 -25.32 32.12
N TRP A 664 -12.44 -24.98 31.04
CA TRP A 664 -13.59 -24.07 31.06
C TRP A 664 -14.92 -24.82 30.91
N THR A 665 -16.00 -24.19 31.35
CA THR A 665 -17.35 -24.69 31.08
C THR A 665 -17.63 -24.57 29.58
N THR A 666 -18.02 -25.67 28.93
CA THR A 666 -18.38 -25.65 27.51
C THR A 666 -19.76 -25.02 27.32
N PHE A 667 -19.85 -23.98 26.49
CA PHE A 667 -21.11 -23.44 25.98
C PHE A 667 -21.37 -24.07 24.61
N GLY A 668 -22.08 -25.19 24.59
CA GLY A 668 -22.18 -26.05 23.41
C GLY A 668 -23.59 -26.13 22.85
N HIS A 669 -23.71 -25.95 21.53
CA HIS A 669 -24.94 -26.12 20.76
C HIS A 669 -26.10 -25.29 21.31
N ALA A 670 -25.82 -24.00 21.51
CA ALA A 670 -26.81 -23.01 21.87
C ALA A 670 -27.29 -22.30 20.59
N TYR A 671 -28.61 -22.15 20.44
CA TYR A 671 -29.21 -21.65 19.21
C TYR A 671 -29.82 -20.28 19.41
N SER A 672 -29.64 -19.38 18.44
CA SER A 672 -30.36 -18.10 18.41
C SER A 672 -31.88 -18.32 18.29
N GLU A 673 -32.68 -17.39 18.83
CA GLU A 673 -34.13 -17.41 18.59
C GLU A 673 -34.47 -16.93 17.17
N GLN A 674 -33.71 -15.95 16.67
CA GLN A 674 -33.78 -15.52 15.28
C GLN A 674 -33.14 -16.57 14.35
N GLN A 675 -33.61 -16.64 13.10
CA GLN A 675 -33.22 -17.67 12.13
C GLN A 675 -32.66 -17.06 10.84
N PRO A 676 -31.47 -16.44 10.86
CA PRO A 676 -30.89 -15.76 9.70
C PRO A 676 -30.39 -16.72 8.60
N PHE A 677 -30.33 -18.03 8.84
CA PHE A 677 -29.94 -19.00 7.81
C PHE A 677 -31.16 -19.53 7.05
N ASP A 678 -31.90 -18.63 6.40
CA ASP A 678 -33.13 -18.93 5.64
C ASP A 678 -32.96 -18.89 4.11
N GLY A 679 -31.73 -18.65 3.63
CA GLY A 679 -31.43 -18.47 2.20
C GLY A 679 -31.63 -17.05 1.66
N SER A 680 -31.78 -16.07 2.54
CA SER A 680 -31.72 -14.63 2.22
C SER A 680 -30.49 -13.98 2.85
N TRP A 681 -30.10 -12.80 2.36
CA TRP A 681 -28.99 -12.04 2.94
C TRP A 681 -29.38 -11.44 4.30
N HIS A 682 -28.68 -11.84 5.34
CA HIS A 682 -28.78 -11.30 6.70
C HIS A 682 -27.41 -10.85 7.19
N HIS A 683 -27.37 -9.80 8.01
CA HIS A 683 -26.15 -9.40 8.71
C HIS A 683 -26.16 -10.01 10.11
N ILE A 684 -25.09 -10.70 10.48
CA ILE A 684 -24.93 -11.26 11.82
C ILE A 684 -23.71 -10.64 12.50
N ALA A 685 -23.82 -10.37 13.80
CA ALA A 685 -22.72 -9.82 14.59
C ALA A 685 -22.60 -10.48 15.96
N TRP A 686 -21.40 -10.91 16.32
CA TRP A 686 -21.03 -11.33 17.67
C TRP A 686 -20.29 -10.19 18.35
N VAL A 687 -20.79 -9.74 19.50
CA VAL A 687 -20.15 -8.70 20.31
C VAL A 687 -19.75 -9.30 21.65
N GLN A 688 -18.49 -9.12 22.02
CA GLN A 688 -18.02 -9.31 23.38
C GLN A 688 -17.54 -7.96 23.94
N ASP A 689 -18.12 -7.54 25.07
CA ASP A 689 -17.66 -6.38 25.84
C ASP A 689 -17.10 -6.83 27.18
N GLU A 690 -15.77 -6.79 27.29
CA GLU A 690 -14.91 -7.37 28.33
C GLU A 690 -15.10 -8.88 28.49
N ARG A 691 -16.25 -9.29 29.02
CA ARG A 691 -16.62 -10.70 29.21
C ARG A 691 -18.05 -10.96 28.77
N SER A 692 -18.91 -9.93 28.78
CA SER A 692 -20.32 -10.05 28.43
C SER A 692 -20.48 -10.22 26.92
N ARG A 693 -21.45 -11.03 26.49
CA ARG A 693 -21.61 -11.43 25.09
C ARG A 693 -23.02 -11.18 24.62
N THR A 694 -23.14 -10.69 23.40
CA THR A 694 -24.44 -10.46 22.75
C THR A 694 -24.32 -10.80 21.27
N PHE A 695 -25.35 -11.47 20.75
CA PHE A 695 -25.48 -11.79 19.34
C PHE A 695 -26.56 -10.91 18.71
N TYR A 696 -26.31 -10.41 17.49
CA TYR A 696 -27.22 -9.57 16.75
C TYR A 696 -27.51 -10.17 15.37
N VAL A 697 -28.77 -10.03 14.94
CA VAL A 697 -29.22 -10.32 13.57
C VAL A 697 -29.87 -9.05 13.03
N ASP A 698 -29.42 -8.58 11.87
CA ASP A 698 -29.87 -7.35 11.21
C ASP A 698 -29.94 -6.14 12.16
N GLY A 699 -28.94 -6.02 13.04
CA GLY A 699 -28.81 -4.92 14.00
C GLY A 699 -29.68 -5.06 15.25
N VAL A 700 -30.43 -6.16 15.38
CA VAL A 700 -31.31 -6.44 16.51
C VAL A 700 -30.71 -7.55 17.39
N ALA A 701 -30.55 -7.27 18.69
CA ALA A 701 -30.03 -8.23 19.65
C ALA A 701 -30.96 -9.46 19.75
N ASP A 702 -30.37 -10.65 19.69
CA ASP A 702 -31.05 -11.91 19.92
C ASP A 702 -31.34 -12.13 21.41
N SER A 703 -32.39 -12.90 21.72
CA SER A 703 -32.79 -13.19 23.09
C SER A 703 -31.97 -14.30 23.75
N LEU A 704 -31.10 -14.99 22.98
CA LEU A 704 -30.22 -16.02 23.50
C LEU A 704 -29.32 -15.48 24.61
N GLU A 705 -29.48 -16.01 25.82
CA GLU A 705 -28.57 -15.74 26.93
C GLU A 705 -27.24 -16.48 26.73
N ILE A 706 -26.17 -15.71 26.52
CA ILE A 706 -24.82 -16.23 26.32
C ILE A 706 -24.03 -15.97 27.62
N PRO A 707 -23.41 -16.99 28.24
CA PRO A 707 -22.64 -16.79 29.45
C PRO A 707 -21.38 -15.98 29.18
N ASP A 708 -21.01 -15.16 30.16
CA ASP A 708 -19.74 -14.43 30.16
C ASP A 708 -18.55 -15.34 29.85
N GLN A 709 -17.54 -14.81 29.18
CA GLN A 709 -16.27 -15.51 28.97
C GLN A 709 -15.67 -15.94 30.32
N GLU A 710 -15.16 -17.17 30.45
CA GLU A 710 -14.43 -17.62 31.66
C GLU A 710 -13.07 -16.90 31.80
N GLU A 711 -12.54 -16.76 33.02
CA GLU A 711 -11.27 -16.05 33.23
C GLU A 711 -10.05 -16.84 32.70
N GLY A 712 -9.20 -16.18 31.89
CA GLY A 712 -7.98 -16.72 31.32
C GLY A 712 -7.85 -16.47 29.81
N ASP A 713 -6.67 -16.82 29.26
CA ASP A 713 -6.36 -16.62 27.84
C ASP A 713 -7.07 -17.66 26.97
N TRP A 714 -7.64 -17.23 25.84
CA TRP A 714 -8.21 -18.12 24.84
C TRP A 714 -7.10 -18.64 23.92
N LEU A 715 -6.84 -19.95 23.91
CA LEU A 715 -5.70 -20.56 23.23
C LEU A 715 -5.97 -20.87 21.73
N VAL A 716 -6.69 -19.99 21.04
CA VAL A 716 -6.89 -20.08 19.58
C VAL A 716 -5.68 -19.48 18.84
N ASN A 717 -5.36 -20.02 17.66
CA ASN A 717 -4.24 -19.55 16.83
C ASN A 717 -4.59 -19.40 15.34
N ASN A 718 -5.84 -19.64 14.95
CA ASN A 718 -6.27 -19.50 13.57
C ASN A 718 -7.71 -18.98 13.49
N THR A 719 -8.05 -18.40 12.33
CA THR A 719 -9.39 -17.98 11.92
C THR A 719 -9.74 -18.68 10.61
N SER A 720 -10.98 -19.15 10.47
CA SER A 720 -11.47 -19.77 9.23
C SER A 720 -12.92 -19.40 8.91
N ILE A 721 -13.24 -19.29 7.61
CA ILE A 721 -14.58 -18.99 7.08
C ILE A 721 -15.02 -20.14 6.17
N GLY A 722 -16.29 -20.53 6.27
CA GLY A 722 -16.86 -21.65 5.51
C GLY A 722 -16.56 -23.05 6.06
N GLY A 723 -15.88 -23.14 7.21
CA GLY A 723 -15.56 -24.40 7.90
C GLY A 723 -14.66 -24.16 9.11
N ILE A 724 -14.06 -25.23 9.65
CA ILE A 724 -13.12 -25.16 10.79
C ILE A 724 -11.73 -25.58 10.35
N LEU A 725 -10.71 -24.78 10.67
CA LEU A 725 -9.31 -25.20 10.64
C LEU A 725 -8.81 -25.67 12.03
N ARG A 726 -8.23 -26.87 12.05
CA ARG A 726 -7.48 -27.46 13.19
C ARG A 726 -6.25 -28.18 12.61
N ALA A 727 -5.74 -29.22 13.28
CA ALA A 727 -4.79 -30.16 12.68
C ALA A 727 -5.28 -30.76 11.35
N SER A 728 -6.60 -30.81 11.14
CA SER A 728 -7.22 -31.09 9.85
C SER A 728 -8.52 -30.30 9.73
N ALA A 729 -8.78 -29.76 8.54
CA ALA A 729 -9.99 -29.02 8.23
C ALA A 729 -11.24 -29.93 8.28
N SER A 730 -12.40 -29.38 8.64
CA SER A 730 -13.67 -30.13 8.71
C SER A 730 -14.89 -29.22 8.85
N HIS A 731 -16.11 -29.80 8.77
CA HIS A 731 -17.41 -29.15 9.03
C HIS A 731 -17.70 -27.95 8.10
N TRP A 732 -17.49 -28.16 6.80
CA TRP A 732 -17.67 -27.14 5.76
C TRP A 732 -19.14 -26.81 5.53
N SER A 733 -19.48 -25.53 5.42
CA SER A 733 -20.84 -25.10 5.10
C SER A 733 -21.04 -24.91 3.59
N THR A 734 -22.29 -24.97 3.15
CA THR A 734 -22.73 -24.56 1.81
C THR A 734 -23.52 -23.26 1.91
N GLY A 735 -23.14 -22.23 1.16
CA GLY A 735 -23.83 -20.94 1.13
C GLY A 735 -22.90 -19.78 0.77
N LEU A 736 -23.44 -18.55 0.75
CA LEU A 736 -22.67 -17.35 0.46
C LEU A 736 -22.31 -16.62 1.76
N ILE A 737 -21.07 -16.15 1.86
CA ILE A 737 -20.58 -15.30 2.94
C ILE A 737 -19.84 -14.12 2.32
N ASP A 738 -20.06 -12.93 2.88
CA ASP A 738 -19.56 -11.65 2.37
C ASP A 738 -19.18 -10.72 3.53
N ASP A 739 -18.26 -9.79 3.27
CA ASP A 739 -17.96 -8.63 4.13
C ASP A 739 -17.65 -9.00 5.60
N VAL A 740 -16.72 -9.93 5.79
CA VAL A 740 -16.34 -10.40 7.13
C VAL A 740 -15.36 -9.41 7.76
N ALA A 741 -15.69 -8.87 8.93
CA ALA A 741 -14.84 -7.91 9.62
C ALA A 741 -14.74 -8.19 11.13
N ILE A 742 -13.58 -7.84 11.70
CA ILE A 742 -13.24 -8.08 13.11
C ILE A 742 -12.74 -6.77 13.72
N TRP A 743 -13.27 -6.41 14.90
CA TRP A 743 -12.79 -5.30 15.72
C TRP A 743 -12.24 -5.81 17.06
N LYS A 744 -11.18 -5.20 17.58
CA LYS A 744 -10.65 -5.38 18.95
C LYS A 744 -11.36 -4.51 19.99
N ARG A 745 -12.64 -4.23 19.76
CA ARG A 745 -13.55 -3.58 20.69
C ARG A 745 -14.99 -4.05 20.46
N ALA A 746 -15.84 -3.86 21.46
CA ALA A 746 -17.28 -4.00 21.28
C ALA A 746 -17.82 -2.85 20.42
N LEU A 747 -18.64 -3.19 19.42
CA LEU A 747 -19.47 -2.23 18.69
C LEU A 747 -20.81 -2.10 19.41
N SER A 748 -21.33 -0.87 19.45
CA SER A 748 -22.70 -0.60 19.85
C SER A 748 -23.70 -1.05 18.77
N ALA A 749 -24.98 -1.16 19.14
CA ALA A 749 -26.04 -1.49 18.18
C ALA A 749 -26.13 -0.47 17.04
N ASP A 750 -25.87 0.81 17.31
CA ASP A 750 -25.91 1.86 16.28
C ASP A 750 -24.72 1.72 15.30
N GLU A 751 -23.53 1.37 15.80
CA GLU A 751 -22.37 1.08 14.95
C GLU A 751 -22.60 -0.17 14.09
N ILE A 752 -23.23 -1.22 14.64
CA ILE A 752 -23.62 -2.40 13.85
C ILE A 752 -24.64 -2.01 12.76
N ASN A 753 -25.63 -1.19 13.09
CA ASN A 753 -26.59 -0.69 12.10
C ASN A 753 -25.94 0.21 11.04
N ASN A 754 -24.89 0.94 11.41
CA ASN A 754 -24.08 1.71 10.46
C ASN A 754 -23.34 0.78 9.48
N VAL A 755 -22.69 -0.28 9.97
CA VAL A 755 -22.05 -1.30 9.12
C VAL A 755 -23.07 -1.95 8.17
N ILE A 756 -24.29 -2.22 8.65
CA ILE A 756 -25.37 -2.78 7.82
C ILE A 756 -25.79 -1.84 6.69
N GLN A 757 -25.92 -0.54 6.97
CA GLN A 757 -26.44 0.43 6.02
C GLN A 757 -25.37 0.91 5.03
N ASN A 758 -24.14 1.08 5.51
CA ASN A 758 -23.08 1.78 4.79
C ASN A 758 -21.88 0.88 4.43
N GLY A 759 -21.90 -0.39 4.85
CA GLY A 759 -20.78 -1.32 4.73
C GLY A 759 -19.73 -1.11 5.82
N VAL A 760 -18.74 -2.01 5.87
CA VAL A 760 -17.58 -1.83 6.75
C VAL A 760 -16.82 -0.57 6.28
N PRO A 761 -16.48 0.39 7.17
CA PRO A 761 -15.84 1.61 6.72
C PRO A 761 -14.49 1.31 6.06
N LYS A 762 -14.27 1.89 4.87
CA LYS A 762 -13.09 1.64 4.05
C LYS A 762 -11.83 2.19 4.71
N VAL A 763 -10.78 1.39 4.72
CA VAL A 763 -9.43 1.79 5.13
C VAL A 763 -8.65 2.19 3.87
N THR A 764 -8.32 3.46 3.71
CA THR A 764 -7.52 3.93 2.55
C THR A 764 -6.01 3.97 2.83
N SER A 765 -5.59 3.53 4.03
CA SER A 765 -4.19 3.30 4.38
C SER A 765 -4.10 2.10 5.32
N GLY A 766 -3.87 0.91 4.76
CA GLY A 766 -3.66 -0.31 5.55
C GLY A 766 -2.38 -0.21 6.39
N ASN A 767 -2.29 -0.99 7.46
CA ASN A 767 -1.00 -1.19 8.12
C ASN A 767 -0.06 -1.84 7.11
N LEU A 768 0.91 -1.08 6.59
CA LEU A 768 1.97 -1.63 5.77
C LEU A 768 2.75 -2.63 6.62
N ARG A 769 2.68 -3.91 6.25
CA ARG A 769 3.55 -4.93 6.86
C ARG A 769 5.02 -4.55 6.61
N PRO A 770 5.96 -5.03 7.45
CA PRO A 770 7.37 -5.01 7.09
C PRO A 770 7.56 -5.53 5.67
N LEU A 771 8.40 -4.85 4.88
CA LEU A 771 8.65 -5.21 3.50
C LEU A 771 9.16 -6.65 3.46
N GLY A 772 8.51 -7.51 2.67
CA GLY A 772 8.73 -8.94 2.69
C GLY A 772 8.54 -9.59 1.34
N ILE A 773 9.29 -10.67 1.12
CA ILE A 773 9.03 -11.65 0.06
C ILE A 773 8.66 -12.94 0.78
N ALA A 774 7.38 -13.30 0.73
CA ALA A 774 6.86 -14.52 1.34
C ALA A 774 7.30 -15.77 0.55
N ALA A 775 7.36 -15.66 -0.79
CA ALA A 775 7.87 -16.70 -1.65
C ALA A 775 8.51 -16.13 -2.92
N PHE A 776 9.59 -16.75 -3.37
CA PHE A 776 10.13 -16.57 -4.72
C PHE A 776 10.64 -17.92 -5.21
N GLY A 777 10.17 -18.36 -6.37
CA GLY A 777 10.44 -19.70 -6.88
C GLY A 777 10.45 -19.75 -8.39
N ALA A 778 10.82 -20.92 -8.90
CA ALA A 778 10.74 -21.27 -10.31
C ALA A 778 9.82 -22.48 -10.44
N GLU A 779 8.95 -22.44 -11.43
CA GLU A 779 8.01 -23.50 -11.75
C GLU A 779 8.74 -24.81 -12.05
N PHE A 780 9.91 -24.74 -12.69
CA PHE A 780 10.87 -25.84 -12.78
C PHE A 780 12.26 -25.30 -12.44
N THR A 781 13.01 -25.99 -11.58
CA THR A 781 14.38 -25.63 -11.20
C THR A 781 15.45 -26.22 -12.13
N GLY A 782 15.01 -26.86 -13.22
CA GLY A 782 15.85 -27.42 -14.26
C GLY A 782 15.22 -27.18 -15.64
N ALA A 783 16.03 -26.78 -16.62
CA ALA A 783 15.57 -26.55 -17.99
C ALA A 783 16.62 -26.97 -19.03
N ALA A 784 16.16 -27.46 -20.17
CA ALA A 784 17.03 -27.60 -21.34
C ALA A 784 17.48 -26.21 -21.82
N LYS A 785 18.70 -26.12 -22.36
CA LYS A 785 19.21 -24.88 -22.94
C LYS A 785 18.23 -24.30 -23.99
N GLY A 786 17.85 -23.05 -23.81
CA GLY A 786 16.91 -22.32 -24.67
C GLY A 786 15.43 -22.60 -24.38
N ASP A 787 15.11 -23.51 -23.46
CA ASP A 787 13.74 -23.67 -22.94
C ASP A 787 13.39 -22.55 -21.96
N SER A 788 12.10 -22.39 -21.69
CA SER A 788 11.60 -21.37 -20.78
C SER A 788 11.13 -21.96 -19.46
N VAL A 789 11.32 -21.19 -18.38
CA VAL A 789 10.78 -21.48 -17.05
C VAL A 789 9.94 -20.30 -16.59
N VAL A 790 8.88 -20.58 -15.83
CA VAL A 790 8.07 -19.54 -15.20
C VAL A 790 8.64 -19.27 -13.81
N LEU A 791 9.07 -18.04 -13.54
CA LEU A 791 9.38 -17.57 -12.20
C LEU A 791 8.09 -17.09 -11.53
N THR A 792 7.92 -17.34 -10.24
CA THR A 792 6.75 -16.94 -9.47
C THR A 792 7.16 -16.27 -8.16
N TRP A 793 6.39 -15.28 -7.71
CA TRP A 793 6.65 -14.58 -6.46
C TRP A 793 5.38 -14.22 -5.70
N ASP A 794 5.52 -14.11 -4.38
CA ASP A 794 4.57 -13.55 -3.42
C ASP A 794 5.37 -12.58 -2.53
N ALA A 795 5.13 -11.28 -2.69
CA ALA A 795 5.81 -10.20 -1.98
C ALA A 795 4.80 -9.15 -1.49
N SER A 796 5.27 -8.19 -0.69
CA SER A 796 4.43 -7.10 -0.19
C SER A 796 3.72 -6.36 -1.33
N ALA A 797 2.40 -6.19 -1.21
CA ALA A 797 1.55 -5.62 -2.25
C ALA A 797 1.90 -4.19 -2.66
N ASP A 798 2.52 -3.46 -1.75
CA ASP A 798 2.95 -2.07 -1.90
C ASP A 798 4.43 -1.93 -2.31
N ALA A 799 5.11 -3.04 -2.62
CA ALA A 799 6.50 -3.04 -3.07
C ALA A 799 6.63 -2.82 -4.59
N SER A 800 7.67 -2.09 -4.99
CA SER A 800 8.22 -2.17 -6.34
C SER A 800 9.10 -3.42 -6.46
N LEU A 801 8.91 -4.20 -7.52
CA LEU A 801 9.50 -5.52 -7.70
C LEU A 801 10.35 -5.56 -8.97
N SER A 802 11.59 -6.04 -8.85
CA SER A 802 12.49 -6.28 -9.99
C SER A 802 13.25 -7.59 -9.87
N ILE A 803 13.62 -8.19 -11.01
CA ILE A 803 14.41 -9.42 -11.10
C ILE A 803 15.68 -9.14 -11.91
N ASN A 804 16.83 -9.65 -11.45
CA ASN A 804 18.12 -9.52 -12.14
C ASN A 804 18.20 -10.36 -13.43
N ARG A 805 19.42 -10.52 -14.00
CA ARG A 805 19.68 -11.39 -15.17
C ARG A 805 18.85 -11.02 -16.41
N GLY A 806 18.63 -9.72 -16.60
CA GLY A 806 17.96 -9.16 -17.79
C GLY A 806 16.43 -9.21 -17.77
N VAL A 807 15.80 -9.66 -16.66
CA VAL A 807 14.34 -9.68 -16.52
C VAL A 807 13.78 -8.27 -16.25
N GLY A 808 14.38 -7.54 -15.31
CA GLY A 808 14.05 -6.13 -15.02
C GLY A 808 12.85 -5.93 -14.10
N GLU A 809 12.18 -4.78 -14.23
CA GLU A 809 11.00 -4.42 -13.43
C GLU A 809 9.81 -5.35 -13.72
N VAL A 810 9.30 -5.99 -12.66
CA VAL A 810 8.15 -6.90 -12.70
C VAL A 810 6.97 -6.40 -11.87
N THR A 811 7.04 -5.17 -11.33
CA THR A 811 5.94 -4.53 -10.59
C THR A 811 4.62 -4.56 -11.36
N ALA A 812 4.63 -4.27 -12.67
CA ALA A 812 3.43 -4.30 -13.50
C ALA A 812 2.93 -5.71 -13.84
N ALA A 813 3.78 -6.73 -13.68
CA ALA A 813 3.41 -8.14 -13.79
C ALA A 813 2.92 -8.71 -12.44
N SER A 814 2.76 -7.84 -11.43
CA SER A 814 2.35 -8.19 -10.08
C SER A 814 0.98 -7.58 -9.78
N GLU A 815 0.09 -8.41 -9.24
CA GLU A 815 -1.19 -7.97 -8.69
C GLU A 815 -1.11 -8.20 -7.17
N PHE A 816 -1.13 -7.10 -6.40
CA PHE A 816 -0.93 -7.11 -4.94
C PHE A 816 0.35 -7.83 -4.50
N GLY A 817 1.44 -7.61 -5.24
CA GLY A 817 2.76 -8.14 -4.90
C GLY A 817 2.94 -9.63 -5.23
N VAL A 818 1.92 -10.29 -5.78
CA VAL A 818 2.00 -11.65 -6.33
C VAL A 818 2.11 -11.58 -7.84
N GLY A 819 3.01 -12.35 -8.45
CA GLY A 819 3.18 -12.32 -9.89
C GLY A 819 3.98 -13.50 -10.45
N SER A 820 4.10 -13.52 -11.78
CA SER A 820 4.91 -14.50 -12.49
C SER A 820 5.47 -13.94 -13.79
N VAL A 821 6.59 -14.49 -14.27
CA VAL A 821 7.18 -14.14 -15.57
C VAL A 821 7.87 -15.35 -16.19
N GLU A 822 7.68 -15.55 -17.49
CA GLU A 822 8.39 -16.57 -18.25
C GLU A 822 9.77 -16.05 -18.68
N VAL A 823 10.83 -16.83 -18.43
CA VAL A 823 12.22 -16.48 -18.76
C VAL A 823 12.88 -17.61 -19.52
N GLN A 824 13.68 -17.28 -20.54
CA GLN A 824 14.50 -18.26 -21.27
C GLN A 824 15.78 -18.58 -20.49
N VAL A 825 16.18 -19.85 -20.49
CA VAL A 825 17.33 -20.34 -19.73
C VAL A 825 18.41 -20.83 -20.69
N GLU A 826 19.49 -20.06 -20.84
CA GLU A 826 20.63 -20.43 -21.71
C GLU A 826 21.79 -21.08 -20.95
N GLU A 827 21.87 -20.81 -19.64
CA GLU A 827 22.88 -21.31 -18.71
C GLU A 827 22.30 -21.35 -17.30
N SER A 828 22.93 -22.10 -16.39
CA SER A 828 22.43 -22.16 -15.00
C SER A 828 22.44 -20.76 -14.41
N THR A 829 21.32 -20.34 -13.82
CA THR A 829 21.10 -18.93 -13.48
C THR A 829 20.49 -18.82 -12.10
N THR A 830 21.12 -18.01 -11.24
CA THR A 830 20.51 -17.55 -9.99
C THR A 830 19.73 -16.26 -10.25
N PHE A 831 18.41 -16.37 -10.24
CA PHE A 831 17.51 -15.21 -10.27
C PHE A 831 17.35 -14.66 -8.86
N THR A 832 17.32 -13.34 -8.74
CA THR A 832 17.10 -12.61 -7.49
C THR A 832 15.96 -11.63 -7.68
N LEU A 833 14.85 -11.86 -6.97
CA LEU A 833 13.77 -10.90 -6.83
C LEU A 833 14.17 -9.88 -5.76
N THR A 834 13.98 -8.61 -6.09
CA THR A 834 14.20 -7.48 -5.21
C THR A 834 12.88 -6.77 -5.01
N ALA A 835 12.40 -6.73 -3.77
CA ALA A 835 11.28 -5.91 -3.36
C ALA A 835 11.80 -4.65 -2.69
N SER A 836 11.28 -3.50 -3.11
CA SER A 836 11.71 -2.18 -2.66
C SER A 836 10.51 -1.32 -2.30
N ARG A 837 10.62 -0.58 -1.19
CA ARG A 837 9.62 0.40 -0.75
C ARG A 837 10.33 1.57 -0.08
N GLY A 838 10.44 2.68 -0.81
CA GLY A 838 11.33 3.77 -0.40
C GLY A 838 12.78 3.28 -0.27
N ASN A 839 13.35 3.41 0.94
CA ASN A 839 14.71 2.94 1.25
C ASN A 839 14.75 1.50 1.80
N GLU A 840 13.60 0.88 2.08
CA GLU A 840 13.57 -0.53 2.49
C GLU A 840 13.77 -1.41 1.25
N GLN A 841 14.62 -2.43 1.40
CA GLN A 841 14.85 -3.42 0.35
C GLN A 841 15.03 -4.80 0.97
N VAL A 842 14.35 -5.79 0.39
CA VAL A 842 14.55 -7.20 0.70
C VAL A 842 14.69 -7.98 -0.59
N THR A 843 15.45 -9.07 -0.54
CA THR A 843 15.71 -9.91 -1.71
C THR A 843 15.47 -11.37 -1.41
N ALA A 844 14.98 -12.11 -2.39
CA ALA A 844 14.90 -13.56 -2.38
C ALA A 844 15.53 -14.10 -3.68
N SER A 845 16.02 -15.34 -3.69
CA SER A 845 16.67 -15.91 -4.88
C SER A 845 16.25 -17.35 -5.14
N VAL A 846 16.20 -17.71 -6.42
CA VAL A 846 15.98 -19.08 -6.89
C VAL A 846 17.01 -19.43 -7.95
N HIS A 847 17.56 -20.65 -7.86
CA HIS A 847 18.51 -21.16 -8.82
C HIS A 847 17.80 -22.08 -9.82
N VAL A 848 18.05 -21.86 -11.12
CA VAL A 848 17.56 -22.71 -12.20
C VAL A 848 18.77 -23.31 -12.92
N THR A 849 18.87 -24.63 -12.92
CA THR A 849 19.94 -25.38 -13.61
C THR A 849 19.64 -25.48 -15.10
N ALA A 850 20.61 -25.13 -15.95
CA ALA A 850 20.50 -25.33 -17.39
C ALA A 850 21.27 -26.56 -17.85
N TYR A 851 20.65 -27.33 -18.74
CA TYR A 851 21.19 -28.59 -19.25
C TYR A 851 21.46 -28.50 -20.75
N ASP A 852 22.70 -28.80 -21.14
CA ASP A 852 23.10 -28.97 -22.54
C ASP A 852 22.89 -30.43 -22.98
N GLY A 853 22.81 -30.66 -24.29
CA GLY A 853 22.70 -31.99 -24.88
C GLY A 853 21.28 -32.53 -25.02
N VAL A 854 20.26 -31.74 -24.66
CA VAL A 854 18.85 -32.05 -24.96
C VAL A 854 18.52 -31.65 -26.39
N ALA A 855 17.95 -32.57 -27.17
CA ALA A 855 17.65 -32.42 -28.58
C ALA A 855 16.45 -31.49 -28.82
N ASP A 856 16.45 -30.81 -29.97
CA ASP A 856 15.41 -29.87 -30.37
C ASP A 856 14.00 -30.48 -30.27
N GLY A 857 13.06 -29.68 -29.75
CA GLY A 857 11.66 -30.07 -29.61
C GLY A 857 11.34 -30.88 -28.35
N TRP A 858 12.30 -31.05 -27.44
CA TRP A 858 12.11 -31.60 -26.10
C TRP A 858 12.22 -30.52 -25.02
N SER A 859 11.31 -30.58 -24.05
CA SER A 859 11.34 -29.84 -22.80
C SER A 859 11.65 -30.81 -21.67
N LEU A 860 12.57 -30.45 -20.77
CA LEU A 860 12.84 -31.21 -19.55
C LEU A 860 11.69 -31.04 -18.56
N ILE A 861 11.20 -32.13 -17.96
CA ILE A 861 10.27 -32.12 -16.82
C ILE A 861 11.06 -32.25 -15.52
N GLU A 862 11.92 -33.26 -15.43
CA GLU A 862 12.73 -33.52 -14.23
C GLU A 862 14.06 -34.16 -14.61
N ASN A 863 15.13 -33.72 -13.96
CA ASN A 863 16.45 -34.36 -14.03
C ASN A 863 16.92 -34.78 -12.64
N PHE A 864 17.17 -36.07 -12.45
CA PHE A 864 17.44 -36.63 -11.13
C PHE A 864 18.88 -36.41 -10.65
N GLU A 865 19.80 -35.98 -11.52
CA GLU A 865 21.22 -35.83 -11.19
C GLU A 865 21.50 -34.71 -10.17
N THR A 866 20.62 -33.74 -10.08
CA THR A 866 20.74 -32.62 -9.14
C THR A 866 19.84 -32.72 -7.92
N MET A 867 19.00 -33.77 -7.85
CA MET A 867 18.12 -34.00 -6.70
C MET A 867 18.89 -34.61 -5.53
N GLU A 868 18.38 -34.41 -4.31
CA GLU A 868 18.97 -35.06 -3.14
C GLU A 868 18.62 -36.56 -3.15
N GLN A 869 19.62 -37.42 -2.88
CA GLN A 869 19.46 -38.88 -2.76
C GLN A 869 18.65 -39.27 -1.52
N SER A 870 17.37 -38.93 -1.53
CA SER A 870 16.42 -39.14 -0.45
C SER A 870 15.00 -39.22 -1.01
N SER A 871 14.00 -39.22 -0.12
CA SER A 871 12.59 -39.22 -0.53
C SER A 871 12.29 -38.01 -1.41
N VAL A 872 11.57 -38.22 -2.52
CA VAL A 872 11.15 -37.10 -3.38
C VAL A 872 10.01 -36.28 -2.77
N ASN A 873 9.38 -36.75 -1.69
CA ASN A 873 8.25 -36.03 -1.08
C ASN A 873 8.69 -34.66 -0.53
N GLY A 874 8.15 -33.58 -1.08
CA GLY A 874 8.55 -32.22 -0.69
C GLY A 874 9.88 -31.76 -1.30
N GLN A 875 10.51 -32.57 -2.17
CA GLN A 875 11.57 -32.10 -3.06
C GLN A 875 10.95 -31.56 -4.35
N LEU A 876 11.30 -30.32 -4.70
CA LEU A 876 10.81 -29.64 -5.90
C LEU A 876 9.27 -29.68 -5.98
N ARG A 877 8.71 -30.22 -7.08
CA ARG A 877 7.26 -30.31 -7.31
C ARG A 877 6.68 -31.70 -7.05
N TRP A 878 7.47 -32.64 -6.53
CA TRP A 878 7.02 -34.02 -6.33
C TRP A 878 6.08 -34.13 -5.14
N LYS A 879 4.93 -34.75 -5.39
CA LYS A 879 3.97 -35.19 -4.37
C LYS A 879 4.08 -36.70 -4.23
N ASN A 880 4.32 -37.18 -3.01
CA ASN A 880 4.25 -38.60 -2.67
C ASN A 880 3.18 -38.79 -1.57
N PRO A 881 1.91 -39.00 -1.96
CA PRO A 881 0.83 -39.17 -0.99
C PRO A 881 0.85 -40.54 -0.28
N VAL A 882 1.47 -41.57 -0.89
CA VAL A 882 1.42 -42.96 -0.42
C VAL A 882 2.69 -43.70 -0.83
N GLY A 883 3.25 -44.45 0.13
CA GLY A 883 4.39 -45.32 -0.10
C GLY A 883 5.73 -44.59 -0.04
N SER A 884 6.78 -45.25 -0.52
CA SER A 884 8.16 -44.76 -0.46
C SER A 884 8.70 -44.65 -1.87
N THR A 885 9.13 -43.44 -2.25
CA THR A 885 9.78 -43.12 -3.51
C THR A 885 10.96 -42.21 -3.24
N ALA A 886 12.10 -42.49 -3.88
CA ALA A 886 13.34 -41.82 -3.58
C ALA A 886 14.24 -41.73 -4.81
N VAL A 887 15.15 -40.76 -4.79
CA VAL A 887 16.27 -40.71 -5.74
C VAL A 887 17.43 -41.53 -5.17
N ILE A 888 18.03 -42.37 -6.01
CA ILE A 888 19.20 -43.18 -5.66
C ILE A 888 20.28 -43.07 -6.72
N ASP A 889 21.55 -43.14 -6.32
CA ASP A 889 22.66 -43.40 -7.23
C ASP A 889 22.62 -44.88 -7.65
N THR A 890 22.44 -45.11 -8.94
CA THR A 890 22.32 -46.45 -9.51
C THR A 890 23.67 -47.16 -9.66
N GLY A 891 24.78 -46.42 -9.61
CA GLY A 891 26.11 -46.92 -9.99
C GLY A 891 26.24 -47.31 -11.47
N ASN A 892 25.17 -47.15 -12.27
CA ASN A 892 25.14 -47.38 -13.70
C ASN A 892 25.36 -46.05 -14.42
N ALA A 893 26.46 -45.93 -15.15
CA ALA A 893 26.83 -44.68 -15.85
C ALA A 893 25.83 -44.24 -16.93
N ALA A 894 24.90 -45.10 -17.36
CA ALA A 894 23.84 -44.77 -18.30
C ALA A 894 22.59 -44.17 -17.63
N PHE A 895 22.44 -44.34 -16.32
CA PHE A 895 21.29 -43.89 -15.50
C PHE A 895 21.67 -42.83 -14.46
N GLY A 896 22.93 -42.80 -14.02
CA GLY A 896 23.39 -41.95 -12.94
C GLY A 896 22.47 -42.04 -11.72
N GLN A 897 21.79 -40.95 -11.38
CA GLN A 897 20.76 -40.92 -10.34
C GLN A 897 19.37 -41.12 -10.93
N ALA A 898 18.54 -41.94 -10.27
CA ALA A 898 17.22 -42.29 -10.79
C ALA A 898 16.17 -42.39 -9.69
N LEU A 899 14.90 -42.24 -10.08
CA LEU A 899 13.76 -42.45 -9.21
C LEU A 899 13.52 -43.96 -9.01
N THR A 900 13.43 -44.40 -7.76
CA THR A 900 13.00 -45.76 -7.39
C THR A 900 11.74 -45.72 -6.53
N LEU A 901 10.99 -46.82 -6.54
CA LEU A 901 9.82 -47.04 -5.68
C LEU A 901 10.05 -48.22 -4.73
N GLU A 902 9.31 -48.25 -3.63
CA GLU A 902 9.29 -49.33 -2.64
C GLU A 902 7.84 -49.64 -2.24
N GLY A 903 7.50 -50.93 -2.29
CA GLY A 903 6.17 -51.45 -2.03
C GLY A 903 5.10 -50.84 -2.96
N GLN A 904 3.90 -50.67 -2.41
CA GLN A 904 2.85 -49.89 -3.07
C GLN A 904 3.13 -48.40 -2.87
N ALA A 905 3.36 -47.69 -3.97
CA ALA A 905 3.80 -46.31 -3.93
C ALA A 905 3.22 -45.50 -5.09
N LEU A 906 2.94 -44.22 -4.85
CA LEU A 906 2.50 -43.26 -5.86
C LEU A 906 3.33 -42.00 -5.71
N SER A 907 3.89 -41.52 -6.81
CA SER A 907 4.52 -40.21 -6.87
C SER A 907 4.15 -39.51 -8.15
N ALA A 908 3.95 -38.21 -8.05
CA ALA A 908 3.48 -37.41 -9.17
C ALA A 908 4.07 -36.01 -9.15
N ILE A 909 4.21 -35.44 -10.34
CA ILE A 909 4.64 -34.07 -10.57
C ILE A 909 3.61 -33.37 -11.45
N LEU A 910 3.22 -32.16 -11.04
CA LEU A 910 2.36 -31.30 -11.84
C LEU A 910 3.16 -30.68 -12.99
N LEU A 911 2.63 -30.78 -14.20
CA LEU A 911 3.29 -30.33 -15.43
C LEU A 911 3.22 -28.81 -15.63
N GLY A 912 2.20 -28.14 -15.09
CA GLY A 912 2.03 -26.68 -15.18
C GLY A 912 2.19 -26.13 -16.60
N SER A 913 3.24 -25.36 -16.90
CA SER A 913 3.48 -24.83 -18.26
C SER A 913 3.73 -25.92 -19.32
N LYS A 914 3.88 -27.19 -18.91
CA LYS A 914 4.08 -28.37 -19.76
C LYS A 914 2.84 -29.27 -19.83
N THR A 915 1.69 -28.83 -19.31
CA THR A 915 0.40 -29.52 -19.43
C THR A 915 0.06 -29.74 -20.91
N ILE A 916 -0.50 -30.92 -21.23
CA ILE A 916 -0.99 -31.22 -22.58
C ILE A 916 -2.45 -30.80 -22.62
N LEU A 917 -2.76 -29.70 -23.31
CA LEU A 917 -4.13 -29.19 -23.37
C LEU A 917 -5.03 -30.06 -24.27
N GLU A 918 -6.34 -30.00 -24.06
CA GLU A 918 -7.30 -30.69 -24.93
C GLU A 918 -7.08 -30.29 -26.41
N GLY A 919 -6.93 -31.30 -27.27
CA GLY A 919 -6.65 -31.14 -28.70
C GLY A 919 -5.16 -31.09 -29.05
N GLU A 920 -4.26 -31.09 -28.07
CA GLU A 920 -2.82 -31.09 -28.30
C GLU A 920 -2.23 -32.50 -28.40
N LYS A 921 -1.03 -32.55 -29.00
CA LYS A 921 -0.24 -33.77 -29.15
C LYS A 921 1.13 -33.55 -28.54
N ALA A 922 1.57 -34.50 -27.74
CA ALA A 922 2.90 -34.51 -27.16
C ALA A 922 3.48 -35.92 -27.13
N THR A 923 4.76 -36.03 -26.83
CA THR A 923 5.44 -37.28 -26.52
C THR A 923 6.03 -37.16 -25.13
N LEU A 924 5.68 -38.07 -24.22
CA LEU A 924 6.41 -38.28 -22.99
C LEU A 924 7.57 -39.23 -23.27
N PHE A 925 8.77 -38.88 -22.82
CA PHE A 925 9.95 -39.73 -22.87
C PHE A 925 10.54 -39.92 -21.48
N PHE A 926 11.01 -41.14 -21.21
CA PHE A 926 11.80 -41.49 -20.04
C PHE A 926 12.63 -42.74 -20.32
N ARG A 927 13.61 -43.02 -19.45
CA ARG A 927 14.34 -44.29 -19.45
C ARG A 927 13.94 -45.16 -18.28
N MET A 928 13.93 -46.47 -18.50
CA MET A 928 13.65 -47.46 -17.45
C MET A 928 14.77 -48.50 -17.34
N TYR A 929 14.96 -49.00 -16.12
CA TYR A 929 15.88 -50.08 -15.79
C TYR A 929 15.27 -50.96 -14.71
N GLY A 930 15.26 -52.28 -14.97
CA GLY A 930 14.85 -53.29 -14.01
C GLY A 930 16.04 -54.13 -13.57
N THR A 931 16.18 -54.37 -12.28
CA THR A 931 17.19 -55.28 -11.71
C THR A 931 16.54 -56.62 -11.41
N GLU A 932 17.19 -57.73 -11.78
CA GLU A 932 16.73 -59.06 -11.41
C GLU A 932 16.83 -59.25 -9.88
N ALA A 933 15.76 -59.74 -9.26
CA ALA A 933 15.71 -60.03 -7.83
C ALA A 933 15.22 -61.46 -7.55
N ASP A 934 15.51 -61.97 -6.36
CA ASP A 934 15.08 -63.31 -5.91
C ASP A 934 13.54 -63.42 -5.79
N GLU A 935 12.84 -62.30 -5.58
CA GLU A 935 11.38 -62.20 -5.51
C GLU A 935 10.86 -61.24 -6.60
N LEU A 936 9.91 -61.73 -7.40
CA LEU A 936 9.22 -60.92 -8.42
C LEU A 936 8.41 -59.83 -7.72
N GLY A 937 8.65 -58.59 -8.12
CA GLY A 937 8.18 -57.42 -7.37
C GLY A 937 7.74 -56.26 -8.26
N ILE A 938 8.12 -56.26 -9.54
CA ILE A 938 7.88 -55.13 -10.43
C ILE A 938 6.45 -55.19 -10.95
N GLN A 939 5.66 -54.20 -10.60
CA GLN A 939 4.37 -53.87 -11.22
C GLN A 939 4.20 -52.34 -11.17
N ALA A 940 4.94 -51.66 -12.04
CA ALA A 940 5.09 -50.22 -12.03
C ALA A 940 4.44 -49.56 -13.24
N ASN A 941 3.73 -48.46 -13.04
CA ASN A 941 3.12 -47.66 -14.09
C ASN A 941 3.86 -46.32 -14.21
N VAL A 942 4.05 -45.87 -15.45
CA VAL A 942 4.49 -44.51 -15.77
C VAL A 942 3.50 -43.93 -16.76
N GLY A 943 2.91 -42.78 -16.44
CA GLY A 943 1.80 -42.26 -17.22
C GLY A 943 1.48 -40.79 -16.98
N LEU A 944 0.46 -40.33 -17.70
CA LEU A 944 -0.10 -39.00 -17.55
C LEU A 944 -1.53 -39.09 -17.05
N SER A 945 -1.96 -38.09 -16.28
CA SER A 945 -3.29 -38.03 -15.70
C SER A 945 -3.77 -36.59 -15.56
N GLU A 946 -5.07 -36.44 -15.40
CA GLU A 946 -5.81 -35.25 -14.98
C GLU A 946 -6.33 -35.38 -13.53
N LYS A 947 -6.11 -36.55 -12.89
CA LYS A 947 -6.70 -36.87 -11.60
C LYS A 947 -5.99 -36.16 -10.44
N PRO A 948 -6.74 -35.72 -9.41
CA PRO A 948 -6.18 -35.37 -8.13
C PRO A 948 -5.34 -36.49 -7.50
N ILE A 949 -4.16 -36.15 -6.98
CA ILE A 949 -3.23 -37.09 -6.35
C ILE A 949 -3.61 -37.34 -4.89
N ARG A 950 -4.31 -38.45 -4.59
CA ARG A 950 -4.79 -38.77 -3.23
C ARG A 950 -4.20 -40.04 -2.63
N PHE A 951 -4.32 -41.18 -3.30
CA PHE A 951 -3.78 -42.46 -2.84
C PHE A 951 -3.65 -43.47 -3.99
N ILE A 952 -2.84 -44.51 -3.79
CA ILE A 952 -2.48 -45.50 -4.83
C ILE A 952 -3.69 -46.19 -5.48
N GLY A 953 -4.76 -46.46 -4.73
CA GLY A 953 -5.95 -47.13 -5.25
C GLY A 953 -6.72 -46.32 -6.30
N ASP A 954 -6.61 -44.99 -6.30
CA ASP A 954 -7.17 -44.15 -7.36
C ASP A 954 -6.44 -44.33 -8.70
N PHE A 955 -5.27 -44.97 -8.66
CA PHE A 955 -4.40 -45.23 -9.80
C PHE A 955 -4.46 -46.69 -10.29
N ASP A 956 -5.35 -47.52 -9.73
CA ASP A 956 -5.59 -48.88 -10.20
C ASP A 956 -6.38 -48.90 -11.54
N ASN A 957 -7.17 -47.85 -11.81
CA ASN A 957 -7.97 -47.66 -13.01
C ASN A 957 -8.36 -46.19 -13.19
N GLU A 958 -8.94 -45.86 -14.35
CA GLU A 958 -9.42 -44.52 -14.71
C GLU A 958 -8.31 -43.46 -14.68
N VAL A 959 -7.07 -43.81 -15.02
CA VAL A 959 -5.88 -42.99 -14.79
C VAL A 959 -5.43 -42.09 -15.93
N GLY A 960 -5.92 -42.31 -17.15
CA GLY A 960 -5.35 -41.69 -18.35
C GLY A 960 -4.41 -42.63 -19.13
N PRO A 961 -3.55 -42.08 -20.01
CA PRO A 961 -2.59 -42.88 -20.79
C PRO A 961 -1.36 -43.26 -19.94
N PHE A 962 -1.05 -44.56 -19.89
CA PHE A 962 0.12 -45.07 -19.18
C PHE A 962 0.67 -46.34 -19.82
N VAL A 963 1.92 -46.66 -19.47
CA VAL A 963 2.55 -47.96 -19.72
C VAL A 963 2.88 -48.61 -18.39
N GLN A 964 2.65 -49.92 -18.30
CA GLN A 964 2.99 -50.74 -17.14
C GLN A 964 4.14 -51.70 -17.47
N MET A 965 5.07 -51.81 -16.55
CA MET A 965 6.15 -52.79 -16.54
C MET A 965 5.89 -53.80 -15.43
N SER A 966 5.89 -55.09 -15.76
CA SER A 966 5.52 -56.13 -14.81
C SER A 966 6.35 -57.40 -14.97
N ASP A 967 6.91 -57.92 -13.87
CA ASP A 967 7.62 -59.20 -13.83
C ASP A 967 6.80 -60.35 -13.25
N ILE A 968 5.55 -60.08 -12.84
CA ILE A 968 4.72 -60.96 -12.00
C ILE A 968 4.43 -62.33 -12.65
N GLU A 969 4.38 -62.39 -13.98
CA GLU A 969 4.15 -63.65 -14.71
C GLU A 969 5.41 -64.55 -14.79
N GLY A 970 6.59 -64.03 -14.42
CA GLY A 970 7.83 -64.80 -14.25
C GLY A 970 8.58 -65.13 -15.55
N PHE A 971 8.33 -64.39 -16.63
CA PHE A 971 8.98 -64.61 -17.94
C PHE A 971 10.02 -63.54 -18.32
N GLY A 972 10.22 -62.52 -17.48
CA GLY A 972 11.04 -61.32 -17.74
C GLY A 972 10.23 -60.08 -17.38
N LEU A 973 10.68 -58.89 -17.80
CA LEU A 973 9.93 -57.65 -17.58
C LEU A 973 8.98 -57.41 -18.78
N ASP A 974 7.71 -57.75 -18.60
CA ASP A 974 6.68 -57.65 -19.63
C ASP A 974 6.06 -56.25 -19.68
N ILE A 975 5.70 -55.81 -20.88
CA ILE A 975 5.16 -54.48 -21.14
C ILE A 975 3.65 -54.57 -21.38
N TYR A 976 2.88 -53.85 -20.55
CA TYR A 976 1.42 -53.82 -20.52
C TYR A 976 0.85 -52.41 -20.74
N ALA A 977 -0.37 -52.34 -21.26
CA ALA A 977 -1.20 -51.13 -21.29
C ALA A 977 -2.69 -51.51 -21.24
N ILE A 978 -3.56 -50.54 -20.99
CA ILE A 978 -5.02 -50.70 -21.04
C ILE A 978 -5.58 -49.94 -22.26
N ASP A 979 -6.44 -50.58 -23.07
CA ASP A 979 -7.19 -49.91 -24.14
C ASP A 979 -8.62 -49.59 -23.69
N GLY A 980 -8.83 -48.33 -23.32
CA GLY A 980 -10.13 -47.75 -22.99
C GLY A 980 -10.59 -48.02 -21.57
N PHE A 981 -11.65 -47.30 -21.19
CA PHE A 981 -12.26 -47.42 -19.87
C PHE A 981 -12.73 -48.85 -19.56
N GLN A 982 -12.31 -49.37 -18.39
CA GLN A 982 -12.55 -50.76 -17.95
C GLN A 982 -11.92 -51.83 -18.86
N GLY A 983 -10.95 -51.44 -19.69
CA GLY A 983 -10.11 -52.39 -20.41
C GLY A 983 -9.31 -53.27 -19.45
N ALA A 984 -8.91 -54.45 -19.91
CA ALA A 984 -7.96 -55.28 -19.16
C ALA A 984 -6.52 -54.86 -19.53
N ALA A 985 -5.56 -55.10 -18.63
CA ALA A 985 -4.15 -54.96 -18.96
C ALA A 985 -3.79 -55.97 -20.06
N GLU A 986 -3.27 -55.48 -21.18
CA GLU A 986 -2.88 -56.27 -22.34
C GLU A 986 -1.37 -56.27 -22.51
N TRP A 987 -0.78 -57.45 -22.64
CA TRP A 987 0.64 -57.60 -22.96
C TRP A 987 0.91 -57.25 -24.42
N SER A 988 1.91 -56.42 -24.67
CA SER A 988 2.32 -55.98 -26.02
C SER A 988 2.90 -57.10 -26.90
N GLY A 989 3.25 -58.26 -26.33
CA GLY A 989 4.10 -59.25 -27.00
C GLY A 989 5.60 -58.98 -26.84
N THR A 990 5.97 -57.94 -26.09
CA THR A 990 7.35 -57.55 -25.81
C THR A 990 7.71 -57.83 -24.35
N THR A 991 8.81 -58.56 -24.16
CA THR A 991 9.47 -58.77 -22.87
C THR A 991 10.85 -58.14 -22.97
N VAL A 992 11.22 -57.31 -22.00
CA VAL A 992 12.53 -56.66 -21.94
C VAL A 992 13.44 -57.37 -20.93
N ASP A 993 14.75 -57.32 -21.18
CA ASP A 993 15.77 -57.98 -20.36
C ASP A 993 16.05 -57.16 -19.09
N TYR A 994 16.37 -57.84 -18.00
CA TYR A 994 16.92 -57.18 -16.81
C TYR A 994 18.32 -56.66 -17.08
N ASP A 995 18.73 -55.70 -16.25
CA ASP A 995 20.04 -55.07 -16.28
C ASP A 995 20.40 -54.36 -17.60
N GLU A 996 19.40 -54.07 -18.41
CA GLU A 996 19.50 -53.37 -19.69
C GLU A 996 18.68 -52.06 -19.63
N VAL A 997 19.16 -51.04 -20.35
CA VAL A 997 18.51 -49.72 -20.39
C VAL A 997 17.53 -49.65 -21.55
N TYR A 998 16.31 -49.20 -21.27
CA TYR A 998 15.29 -49.01 -22.29
C TYR A 998 14.80 -47.57 -22.34
N ASN A 999 14.82 -47.01 -23.56
CA ASN A 999 14.18 -45.75 -23.89
C ASN A 999 12.68 -46.01 -24.18
N VAL A 1000 11.81 -45.17 -23.63
CA VAL A 1000 10.36 -45.27 -23.81
C VAL A 1000 9.83 -43.96 -24.39
N TRP A 1001 9.10 -44.03 -25.50
CA TRP A 1001 8.34 -42.89 -26.06
C TRP A 1001 6.87 -43.21 -25.98
N MET A 1002 6.09 -42.34 -25.35
CA MET A 1002 4.64 -42.41 -25.34
C MET A 1002 4.08 -41.20 -26.08
N HIS A 1003 3.67 -41.40 -27.33
CA HIS A 1003 2.95 -40.40 -28.11
C HIS A 1003 1.53 -40.30 -27.56
N VAL A 1004 1.08 -39.11 -27.16
CA VAL A 1004 -0.24 -38.85 -26.59
C VAL A 1004 -0.94 -37.75 -27.37
N ASP A 1005 -2.11 -38.08 -27.91
CA ASP A 1005 -3.08 -37.18 -28.53
C ASP A 1005 -4.19 -36.93 -27.51
N ASN A 1006 -4.09 -35.82 -26.77
CA ASN A 1006 -5.08 -35.45 -25.77
C ASN A 1006 -6.33 -34.95 -26.49
N ARG A 1007 -7.45 -35.63 -26.32
CA ARG A 1007 -8.71 -35.37 -27.01
C ARG A 1007 -9.77 -35.04 -25.98
N SER A 1008 -10.99 -34.75 -26.44
CA SER A 1008 -12.09 -34.64 -25.50
C SER A 1008 -12.28 -35.95 -24.77
N VAL A 1009 -12.71 -35.83 -23.51
CA VAL A 1009 -13.06 -36.96 -22.64
C VAL A 1009 -13.99 -37.97 -23.34
N GLU A 1010 -14.88 -37.48 -24.20
CA GLU A 1010 -15.86 -38.27 -24.94
C GLU A 1010 -15.25 -39.04 -26.12
N ASP A 1011 -14.25 -38.46 -26.78
CA ASP A 1011 -13.53 -39.08 -27.89
C ASP A 1011 -12.41 -40.03 -27.41
N GLY A 1012 -11.93 -39.81 -26.19
CA GLY A 1012 -10.89 -40.58 -25.51
C GLY A 1012 -9.49 -40.30 -26.08
N ASP A 1013 -8.55 -39.99 -25.20
CA ASP A 1013 -7.17 -39.71 -25.60
C ASP A 1013 -6.56 -40.93 -26.28
N LYS A 1014 -5.73 -40.69 -27.29
CA LYS A 1014 -5.03 -41.77 -27.99
C LYS A 1014 -3.57 -41.79 -27.62
N PHE A 1015 -3.05 -42.96 -27.27
CA PHE A 1015 -1.63 -43.13 -27.01
C PHE A 1015 -1.00 -44.30 -27.75
N THR A 1016 0.26 -44.12 -28.13
CA THR A 1016 1.10 -45.12 -28.81
C THR A 1016 2.43 -45.19 -28.07
N VAL A 1017 2.86 -46.40 -27.70
CA VAL A 1017 4.07 -46.62 -26.90
C VAL A 1017 5.12 -47.32 -27.74
N PHE A 1018 6.33 -46.77 -27.73
CA PHE A 1018 7.50 -47.36 -28.34
C PHE A 1018 8.57 -47.62 -27.30
N ILE A 1019 9.26 -48.75 -27.42
CA ILE A 1019 10.32 -49.17 -26.51
C ILE A 1019 11.56 -49.55 -27.32
N GLN A 1020 12.73 -49.14 -26.85
CA GLN A 1020 14.00 -49.45 -27.48
C GLN A 1020 15.06 -49.76 -26.42
N GLN A 1021 15.69 -50.93 -26.49
CA GLN A 1021 16.94 -51.15 -25.76
C GLN A 1021 17.97 -50.16 -26.30
N VAL A 1022 18.70 -49.45 -25.44
CA VAL A 1022 19.72 -48.47 -25.88
C VAL A 1022 20.68 -49.10 -26.88
N GLY A 1023 20.81 -48.50 -28.07
CA GLY A 1023 21.63 -49.01 -29.17
C GLY A 1023 21.01 -50.15 -30.00
N GLY A 1024 19.81 -50.61 -29.65
CA GLY A 1024 19.02 -51.63 -30.35
C GLY A 1024 17.98 -51.06 -31.32
N GLU A 1025 17.02 -51.89 -31.74
CA GLU A 1025 15.91 -51.50 -32.62
C GLU A 1025 14.70 -51.00 -31.80
N ARG A 1026 14.03 -49.93 -32.26
CA ARG A 1026 12.81 -49.39 -31.63
C ARG A 1026 11.60 -50.23 -32.05
N VAL A 1027 10.84 -50.71 -31.06
CA VAL A 1027 9.64 -51.53 -31.24
C VAL A 1027 8.40 -50.73 -30.87
N GLU A 1028 7.36 -50.80 -31.71
CA GLU A 1028 6.01 -50.31 -31.39
C GLU A 1028 5.32 -51.35 -30.50
N ALA A 1029 5.19 -51.05 -29.20
CA ALA A 1029 4.58 -51.96 -28.22
C ALA A 1029 3.05 -51.87 -28.27
N PHE A 1030 2.51 -50.65 -28.39
CA PHE A 1030 1.08 -50.39 -28.50
C PHE A 1030 0.82 -49.27 -29.49
N LYS A 1031 -0.33 -49.31 -30.17
CA LYS A 1031 -0.69 -48.35 -31.21
C LYS A 1031 -2.12 -47.87 -31.08
N ASP A 1032 -2.29 -46.55 -31.01
CA ASP A 1032 -3.58 -45.86 -30.97
C ASP A 1032 -4.54 -46.39 -29.89
N TYR A 1033 -3.99 -46.83 -28.75
CA TYR A 1033 -4.77 -47.25 -27.59
C TYR A 1033 -5.54 -46.06 -27.04
N THR A 1034 -6.77 -46.30 -26.60
CA THR A 1034 -7.60 -45.29 -25.92
C THR A 1034 -7.18 -45.24 -24.46
N SER A 1035 -7.00 -44.05 -23.89
CA SER A 1035 -6.71 -43.89 -22.47
C SER A 1035 -7.81 -44.49 -21.59
N ASP A 1036 -7.43 -45.03 -20.43
CA ASP A 1036 -8.38 -45.48 -19.41
C ASP A 1036 -8.93 -44.27 -18.66
N ARG A 1037 -9.91 -43.58 -19.25
CA ARG A 1037 -10.59 -42.42 -18.66
C ARG A 1037 -12.08 -42.68 -18.61
N ASN A 1038 -12.71 -42.42 -17.46
CA ASN A 1038 -14.15 -42.62 -17.28
C ASN A 1038 -14.93 -41.35 -17.71
N PRO A 1039 -15.63 -41.36 -18.86
CA PRO A 1039 -16.29 -40.15 -19.36
C PRO A 1039 -17.49 -39.71 -18.51
N ALA A 1040 -18.05 -40.63 -17.71
CA ALA A 1040 -19.14 -40.35 -16.81
C ALA A 1040 -18.68 -39.81 -15.45
N GLY A 1041 -17.36 -39.79 -15.20
CA GLY A 1041 -16.78 -39.46 -13.91
C GLY A 1041 -16.95 -40.56 -12.86
N SER A 1042 -16.18 -40.45 -11.78
CA SER A 1042 -16.28 -41.34 -10.63
C SER A 1042 -17.06 -40.68 -9.49
N VAL A 1043 -17.63 -41.50 -8.60
CA VAL A 1043 -18.40 -40.99 -7.44
C VAL A 1043 -17.53 -40.11 -6.53
N ASP A 1044 -16.25 -40.46 -6.40
CA ASP A 1044 -15.34 -39.84 -5.43
C ASP A 1044 -14.42 -38.77 -6.03
N LEU A 1045 -14.28 -38.70 -7.36
CA LEU A 1045 -13.39 -37.74 -8.06
C LEU A 1045 -14.14 -36.81 -9.02
N GLY A 1046 -15.42 -37.07 -9.30
CA GLY A 1046 -16.19 -36.26 -10.25
C GLY A 1046 -15.82 -36.56 -11.71
N LEU A 1047 -16.16 -35.61 -12.60
CA LEU A 1047 -15.83 -35.72 -14.02
C LEU A 1047 -14.33 -35.51 -14.23
N PRO A 1048 -13.70 -36.25 -15.16
CA PRO A 1048 -12.32 -35.99 -15.54
C PRO A 1048 -12.16 -34.60 -16.15
N GLY A 1049 -11.05 -33.92 -15.82
CA GLY A 1049 -10.68 -32.62 -16.42
C GLY A 1049 -10.23 -32.75 -17.88
N PRO A 1050 -10.30 -31.70 -18.71
CA PRO A 1050 -9.98 -31.80 -20.14
C PRO A 1050 -8.46 -31.95 -20.43
N ASP A 1051 -7.61 -31.49 -19.53
CA ASP A 1051 -6.17 -31.39 -19.75
C ASP A 1051 -5.40 -32.47 -18.98
N LEU A 1052 -4.33 -33.01 -19.59
CA LEU A 1052 -3.41 -33.93 -18.92
C LEU A 1052 -2.30 -33.11 -18.25
N ASP A 1053 -2.46 -32.87 -16.96
CA ASP A 1053 -1.66 -31.91 -16.19
C ASP A 1053 -0.67 -32.55 -15.22
N THR A 1054 -0.66 -33.88 -15.13
CA THR A 1054 0.10 -34.62 -14.13
C THR A 1054 0.87 -35.77 -14.76
N LEU A 1055 2.17 -35.85 -14.48
CA LEU A 1055 2.98 -37.05 -14.70
C LEU A 1055 3.01 -37.87 -13.42
N PHE A 1056 2.75 -39.17 -13.50
CA PHE A 1056 2.80 -40.06 -12.34
C PHE A 1056 3.68 -41.27 -12.57
N VAL A 1057 4.23 -41.77 -11.46
CA VAL A 1057 4.92 -43.06 -11.36
C VAL A 1057 4.31 -43.80 -10.17
N SER A 1058 3.83 -45.01 -10.40
CA SER A 1058 3.20 -45.81 -9.34
C SER A 1058 3.70 -47.25 -9.33
N SER A 1059 3.60 -47.90 -8.18
CA SER A 1059 3.82 -49.34 -7.99
C SER A 1059 2.60 -49.93 -7.29
N HIS A 1060 2.09 -51.04 -7.83
CA HIS A 1060 0.89 -51.71 -7.33
C HIS A 1060 1.20 -52.99 -6.55
N ASN A 1061 2.48 -53.39 -6.49
CA ASN A 1061 2.92 -54.58 -5.77
C ASN A 1061 3.69 -54.22 -4.50
N GLY A 1062 3.28 -54.81 -3.37
CA GLY A 1062 3.94 -54.61 -2.07
C GLY A 1062 5.33 -55.24 -1.94
N SER A 1063 5.73 -56.14 -2.84
CA SER A 1063 7.05 -56.79 -2.83
C SER A 1063 8.16 -55.99 -3.54
N LEU A 1064 7.85 -54.86 -4.20
CA LEU A 1064 8.86 -54.05 -4.87
C LEU A 1064 9.86 -53.47 -3.84
N VAL A 1065 11.16 -53.64 -4.09
CA VAL A 1065 12.22 -53.09 -3.22
C VAL A 1065 12.98 -51.95 -3.90
N PRO A 1066 13.59 -51.02 -3.13
CA PRO A 1066 14.40 -49.94 -3.70
C PRO A 1066 15.50 -50.47 -4.64
N GLY A 1067 15.64 -49.86 -5.83
CA GLY A 1067 16.59 -50.22 -6.88
C GLY A 1067 16.13 -51.37 -7.80
N GLN A 1068 14.98 -51.99 -7.55
CA GLN A 1068 14.46 -53.06 -8.41
C GLN A 1068 13.83 -52.53 -9.70
N PHE A 1069 13.12 -51.40 -9.64
CA PHE A 1069 12.63 -50.67 -10.81
C PHE A 1069 13.00 -49.19 -10.68
N MET A 1070 13.65 -48.66 -11.71
CA MET A 1070 14.16 -47.30 -11.74
C MET A 1070 13.72 -46.59 -13.01
N VAL A 1071 13.38 -45.31 -12.86
CA VAL A 1071 13.05 -44.41 -13.97
C VAL A 1071 13.99 -43.20 -13.92
N ASP A 1072 14.57 -42.88 -15.06
CA ASP A 1072 15.50 -41.77 -15.23
C ASP A 1072 14.95 -40.75 -16.23
N ASP A 1073 15.23 -39.49 -15.92
CA ASP A 1073 14.89 -38.22 -16.57
C ASP A 1073 13.60 -38.19 -17.40
N PHE A 1074 12.71 -37.25 -17.06
CA PHE A 1074 11.46 -37.06 -17.79
C PHE A 1074 11.56 -35.91 -18.79
N TYR A 1075 11.14 -36.16 -20.03
CA TYR A 1075 11.06 -35.15 -21.08
C TYR A 1075 9.70 -35.17 -21.77
N ILE A 1076 9.26 -34.02 -22.26
CA ILE A 1076 8.02 -33.88 -23.03
C ILE A 1076 8.23 -33.03 -24.27
N SER A 1077 7.61 -33.41 -25.39
CA SER A 1077 7.71 -32.64 -26.64
C SER A 1077 6.67 -31.51 -26.72
N ARG A 1078 7.04 -30.38 -27.33
CA ARG A 1078 6.13 -29.26 -27.60
C ARG A 1078 5.64 -29.29 -29.05
N GLY A 1079 4.32 -29.14 -29.26
CA GLY A 1079 3.73 -28.89 -30.58
C GLY A 1079 3.56 -30.12 -31.50
N GLY A 1080 3.63 -31.34 -30.96
CA GLY A 1080 3.41 -32.57 -31.71
C GLY A 1080 4.22 -33.77 -31.20
N PHE A 1081 4.07 -34.90 -31.90
CA PHE A 1081 4.86 -36.11 -31.62
C PHE A 1081 6.34 -35.92 -32.01
N ASN A 1082 7.24 -36.43 -31.18
CA ASN A 1082 8.68 -36.39 -31.42
C ASN A 1082 9.27 -37.80 -31.32
N ASP A 1083 9.78 -38.29 -32.46
CA ASP A 1083 10.34 -39.63 -32.60
C ASP A 1083 11.84 -39.73 -32.24
N THR A 1084 12.48 -38.59 -31.95
CA THR A 1084 13.91 -38.53 -31.64
C THR A 1084 14.17 -38.87 -30.17
N GLU A 1085 15.38 -39.29 -29.84
CA GLU A 1085 15.80 -39.42 -28.44
C GLU A 1085 16.18 -38.03 -27.89
N PRO A 1086 15.74 -37.62 -26.68
CA PRO A 1086 16.09 -36.31 -26.13
C PRO A 1086 17.60 -36.16 -25.91
N HIS A 1087 18.31 -37.21 -25.52
CA HIS A 1087 19.77 -37.21 -25.41
C HIS A 1087 20.29 -38.65 -25.38
N ALA A 1088 21.58 -38.88 -25.63
CA ALA A 1088 22.17 -40.19 -25.38
C ALA A 1088 22.36 -40.43 -23.85
N PRO A 1089 22.37 -41.68 -23.35
CA PRO A 1089 22.55 -41.96 -21.93
C PRO A 1089 23.81 -41.30 -21.34
N GLY A 1090 23.65 -40.60 -20.22
CA GLY A 1090 24.72 -39.84 -19.56
C GLY A 1090 25.30 -38.65 -20.36
N ALA A 1091 24.66 -38.22 -21.45
CA ALA A 1091 25.16 -37.14 -22.31
C ALA A 1091 24.69 -35.73 -21.91
N VAL A 1092 23.78 -35.62 -20.94
CA VAL A 1092 23.32 -34.33 -20.43
C VAL A 1092 24.37 -33.77 -19.48
N THR A 1093 24.73 -32.50 -19.68
CA THR A 1093 25.70 -31.81 -18.84
C THR A 1093 25.15 -30.49 -18.35
N VAL A 1094 25.40 -30.19 -17.07
CA VAL A 1094 25.08 -28.88 -16.50
C VAL A 1094 25.92 -27.80 -17.17
N ILE A 1095 25.27 -26.77 -17.67
CA ILE A 1095 25.91 -25.54 -18.14
C ILE A 1095 26.19 -24.69 -16.90
N PRO A 1096 27.47 -24.47 -16.52
CA PRO A 1096 27.77 -23.70 -15.33
C PRO A 1096 27.24 -22.27 -15.46
N GLU A 1097 26.87 -21.67 -14.33
CA GLU A 1097 26.53 -20.25 -14.27
C GLU A 1097 27.76 -19.43 -14.72
N SER A 1098 27.59 -18.57 -15.73
CA SER A 1098 28.62 -17.62 -16.10
C SER A 1098 28.68 -16.47 -15.10
N GLU A 1099 29.87 -15.87 -14.97
CA GLU A 1099 29.97 -14.54 -14.34
C GLU A 1099 28.97 -13.63 -15.04
N GLU A 1100 28.21 -12.86 -14.26
CA GLU A 1100 27.12 -12.02 -14.74
C GLU A 1100 27.52 -11.36 -16.07
N PRO A 1101 26.77 -11.60 -17.16
CA PRO A 1101 27.18 -11.13 -18.48
C PRO A 1101 27.40 -9.63 -18.40
N GLU A 1102 28.63 -9.19 -18.71
CA GLU A 1102 28.90 -7.77 -18.82
C GLU A 1102 27.87 -7.18 -19.80
N PRO A 1103 27.13 -6.15 -19.39
CA PRO A 1103 25.99 -5.60 -20.12
C PRO A 1103 26.26 -5.48 -21.62
N GLU A 1104 25.32 -5.99 -22.44
CA GLU A 1104 25.34 -6.10 -23.91
C GLU A 1104 26.31 -5.15 -24.66
N PRO A 1105 27.20 -5.62 -25.55
CA PRO A 1105 28.15 -4.77 -26.28
C PRO A 1105 27.44 -3.63 -27.02
N GLY A 1106 27.73 -2.41 -26.58
CA GLY A 1106 27.07 -1.20 -27.06
C GLY A 1106 26.06 -0.61 -26.07
N ALA A 1107 26.00 -1.12 -24.85
CA ALA A 1107 25.25 -0.52 -23.76
C ALA A 1107 26.15 0.34 -22.88
N ILE A 1108 25.62 1.47 -22.42
CA ILE A 1108 26.14 2.14 -21.22
C ILE A 1108 25.46 1.43 -20.04
N SER A 1109 26.27 0.77 -19.21
CA SER A 1109 25.80 -0.12 -18.16
C SER A 1109 25.56 0.57 -16.83
N SER A 1110 26.42 1.52 -16.51
CA SER A 1110 26.25 2.43 -15.40
C SER A 1110 27.02 3.71 -15.70
N ILE A 1111 26.62 4.79 -15.03
CA ILE A 1111 27.38 6.02 -14.97
C ILE A 1111 27.67 6.25 -13.51
N GLU A 1112 28.93 6.13 -13.15
CA GLU A 1112 29.38 6.17 -11.76
C GLU A 1112 30.26 7.40 -11.55
N VAL A 1113 30.10 8.02 -10.39
CA VAL A 1113 30.96 9.12 -9.98
C VAL A 1113 32.15 8.52 -9.23
N SER A 1114 33.37 8.85 -9.67
CA SER A 1114 34.61 8.41 -9.01
C SER A 1114 35.54 9.60 -8.74
N ASP A 1115 36.53 9.38 -7.88
CA ASP A 1115 37.59 10.37 -7.58
C ASP A 1115 38.37 10.85 -8.81
N ALA A 1116 38.30 10.13 -9.95
CA ALA A 1116 38.97 10.48 -11.21
C ALA A 1116 38.05 11.17 -12.24
N GLY A 1117 36.77 11.41 -11.91
CA GLY A 1117 35.74 11.98 -12.80
C GLY A 1117 34.53 11.06 -12.97
N ILE A 1118 33.67 11.40 -13.94
CA ILE A 1118 32.51 10.57 -14.30
C ILE A 1118 33.02 9.36 -15.08
N VAL A 1119 32.84 8.17 -14.52
CA VAL A 1119 33.16 6.90 -15.16
C VAL A 1119 31.92 6.42 -15.87
N ILE A 1120 31.96 6.46 -17.19
CA ILE A 1120 30.94 5.81 -18.01
C ILE A 1120 31.38 4.36 -18.14
N ASN A 1121 30.65 3.44 -17.53
CA ASN A 1121 30.83 2.02 -17.75
C ASN A 1121 30.04 1.65 -19.01
N TYR A 1122 30.72 1.08 -19.99
CA TYR A 1122 30.14 0.74 -21.27
C TYR A 1122 30.90 -0.42 -21.91
N THR A 1123 30.17 -1.14 -22.74
CA THR A 1123 30.72 -2.17 -23.61
C THR A 1123 30.66 -1.68 -25.06
N GLY A 1124 31.51 -2.20 -25.95
CA GLY A 1124 31.58 -1.73 -27.34
C GLY A 1124 32.41 -0.44 -27.54
N THR A 1125 31.98 0.42 -28.47
CA THR A 1125 32.67 1.67 -28.85
C THR A 1125 31.92 2.88 -28.32
N LEU A 1126 32.53 3.61 -27.38
CA LEU A 1126 31.96 4.87 -26.89
C LEU A 1126 32.08 5.97 -27.96
N LYS A 1127 30.96 6.64 -28.24
CA LYS A 1127 30.88 7.80 -29.13
C LYS A 1127 30.29 8.99 -28.39
N SER A 1128 30.64 10.20 -28.82
CA SER A 1128 30.12 11.44 -28.24
C SER A 1128 29.67 12.47 -29.28
N SER A 1129 28.79 13.38 -28.88
CA SER A 1129 28.26 14.49 -29.67
C SER A 1129 27.96 15.69 -28.79
N SER A 1130 28.06 16.91 -29.32
CA SER A 1130 27.63 18.13 -28.59
C SER A 1130 26.12 18.40 -28.71
N GLN A 1131 25.40 17.61 -29.50
CA GLN A 1131 23.94 17.69 -29.67
C GLN A 1131 23.31 16.30 -29.64
N VAL A 1132 22.15 16.17 -28.98
CA VAL A 1132 21.40 14.91 -28.81
C VAL A 1132 21.13 14.18 -30.13
N THR A 1133 20.88 14.90 -31.22
CA THR A 1133 20.53 14.33 -32.53
C THR A 1133 21.73 13.93 -33.39
N GLY A 1134 22.96 14.13 -32.89
CA GLY A 1134 24.20 13.79 -33.60
C GLY A 1134 24.69 14.88 -34.57
N PRO A 1135 25.77 14.61 -35.34
CA PRO A 1135 26.39 13.31 -35.55
C PRO A 1135 27.37 12.89 -34.44
N TYR A 1136 27.22 11.65 -33.95
CA TYR A 1136 28.09 11.04 -32.94
C TYR A 1136 29.41 10.56 -33.55
N GLN A 1137 30.52 10.79 -32.85
CA GLN A 1137 31.87 10.43 -33.27
C GLN A 1137 32.58 9.62 -32.19
N ALA A 1138 33.42 8.66 -32.57
CA ALA A 1138 34.16 7.83 -31.60
C ALA A 1138 35.01 8.68 -30.65
N VAL A 1139 34.90 8.38 -29.35
CA VAL A 1139 35.64 9.09 -28.32
C VAL A 1139 37.10 8.68 -28.37
N THR A 1140 38.00 9.65 -28.61
CA THR A 1140 39.42 9.36 -28.82
C THR A 1140 40.08 8.96 -27.50
N GLY A 1141 40.64 7.75 -27.46
CA GLY A 1141 41.33 7.20 -26.27
C GLY A 1141 40.44 6.37 -25.35
N ALA A 1142 39.16 6.17 -25.71
CA ALA A 1142 38.27 5.28 -24.99
C ALA A 1142 38.55 3.80 -25.36
N SER A 1143 38.85 2.98 -24.35
CA SER A 1143 38.91 1.52 -24.45
C SER A 1143 38.14 0.95 -23.27
N GLY A 1144 37.04 0.22 -23.52
CA GLY A 1144 36.14 -0.31 -22.47
C GLY A 1144 36.85 -1.20 -21.43
N PRO A 1145 36.20 -1.51 -20.30
CA PRO A 1145 34.76 -1.36 -20.02
C PRO A 1145 34.37 -0.02 -19.40
N ALA A 1146 35.30 0.92 -19.27
CA ALA A 1146 35.06 2.20 -18.59
C ALA A 1146 35.77 3.35 -19.32
N TYR A 1147 35.15 4.52 -19.36
CA TYR A 1147 35.77 5.75 -19.86
C TYR A 1147 35.49 6.89 -18.90
N SER A 1148 36.57 7.48 -18.40
CA SER A 1148 36.49 8.59 -17.47
C SER A 1148 36.44 9.91 -18.24
N VAL A 1149 35.37 10.66 -18.02
CA VAL A 1149 35.24 12.04 -18.45
C VAL A 1149 35.64 12.91 -17.28
N THR A 1150 36.65 13.75 -17.49
CA THR A 1150 37.05 14.72 -16.48
C THR A 1150 36.06 15.88 -16.49
N PRO A 1151 35.69 16.43 -15.31
CA PRO A 1151 34.66 17.47 -15.21
C PRO A 1151 34.96 18.76 -15.99
N ASP A 1152 36.20 18.97 -16.41
CA ASP A 1152 36.67 20.13 -17.18
C ASP A 1152 36.46 19.98 -18.71
N GLN A 1153 35.95 18.84 -19.18
CA GLN A 1153 35.62 18.65 -20.59
C GLN A 1153 34.30 19.33 -20.98
N ALA A 1154 34.22 19.82 -22.22
CA ALA A 1154 32.99 20.42 -22.73
C ALA A 1154 31.85 19.39 -22.76
N GLN A 1155 30.65 19.79 -22.33
CA GLN A 1155 29.47 18.91 -22.28
C GLN A 1155 29.26 18.16 -23.60
N GLN A 1156 29.14 16.84 -23.51
CA GLN A 1156 28.81 15.95 -24.62
C GLN A 1156 27.71 14.97 -24.21
N PHE A 1157 26.95 14.51 -25.19
CA PHE A 1157 26.10 13.32 -25.12
C PHE A 1157 26.92 12.11 -25.51
N TYR A 1158 26.78 11.01 -24.80
CA TYR A 1158 27.50 9.77 -25.06
C TYR A 1158 26.54 8.64 -25.44
N ILE A 1159 26.96 7.81 -26.38
CA ILE A 1159 26.30 6.54 -26.73
C ILE A 1159 27.37 5.45 -26.82
N ALA A 1160 26.99 4.21 -26.55
CA ALA A 1160 27.80 3.04 -26.82
C ALA A 1160 27.22 2.30 -28.05
N GLU A 1161 28.09 1.69 -28.86
CA GLU A 1161 27.73 0.90 -30.07
C GLU A 1161 28.61 -0.33 -30.25
#